data_AF-A0A9P8N0R1-F1
#
_entry.id   AF-A0A9P8N0R1-F1
#
_cell.length_a   1.000
_cell.length_b   1.000
_cell.length_c   1.000
_cell.angle_alpha   90.00
_cell.angle_beta   90.00
_cell.angle_gamma   90.00
#
_symmetry.space_group_name_H-M   'P 1'
#
loop_
_entity.id
_entity.type
_entity.pdbx_description
1 polymer ?
#
loop_
_entity_poly.entity_id
_entity_poly.type
_entity_poly.pdbx_seq_one_letter_code
_entity_poly.pdbx_strand_id
1 'polypeptide(L)'
;MLPSFRNVWEIRDALAVAHDRQADRLQRERVLWAKSGKHDDPPDDRFLTKEDLLGLPPPDIRQSSSAYAELQAMQGFDKVKRAVEELIDLGRINYCLEMGGKEPIQFSPNRVFLGPPGSGKTTVAKLFGQIVVDTGLVSKTRVVVKDPNDFISNWIGGVQKNTCNILDSTRGMVLIIDDAHGLCPSSDLGRSVSSSDRALFTILDTLVAKTSTDPGQDRCIIMSGYAEQMHDMFHRGNPGLRSRFPPEDAFELGDYEVPELMGILDAKLAKDGIDATEQAKQVASQVLTRARDRPGFGNGRDVHNLVNRARASLKQRNGQTGQPPGDAERAAALAVSLDADLHRRLVLEPQDFDSHWDRSSAAGRKSRDLFKEFVGFDAVIEQFQGYQEMAAGMRMHGKDPRPNIPFTFIFKGPPGTGKTTTARKLGQIFYDMGFLASDEVIECSASDLIGQHLGHTAPLVQSFLEKALGKVLFIDEAYRLGLGARGVRSGTSFEEEAVGELVDGLTKLRYAQRLLVILAGYGEEMDMLIKSNRGLRGRFARDIVFPQLTPVQCMKFLGQLIGKEGIIIRDKPPPSTDKKDKVHRLIKKLGATRDWSNGRDIETLAKSVVGEDMLRCRLAGEMTTSPAIRERCPFRGPPLHPDDKVDSSQAAVASSGALQNLTSYLNGTLANLSSVLHESTEYISGTLGVPPGFVYSSLAALVAVPITMSRYGWSLRRDQSSPYSSLSGGVPAVTDDDFSYITSQDLDDAPIGSSNHRHHHPRSQSAAPPAPEDDVLLVKNKGVTYPSRFPAYSIGDGKLRVRDVRERAGLMMELSDRAMRRLKLLYKGRELKEAAAPVRDYGVKNKSELMAVLPDVGDESSQSEEEVVIVDAKSRHRKKRKPKKRSDWNDGDSATSPREGNSHSRSPPPPASGSGPLKQIDDLAIEFKTKWLPLCVQYTAAPPTDPKIREEEHRKLSEMLMQSILLKLDGVETEGIPEVRARRKELVRSVQDVLKGLDGAAKSA
;
A
#
# COMPACT_ATOMS: atom_id res chain seq x y z
N MET A 1 -50.80 7.91 -5.82
CA MET A 1 -51.07 6.88 -4.79
C MET A 1 -52.38 7.21 -4.11
N LEU A 2 -53.39 6.36 -4.21
CA LEU A 2 -54.48 6.39 -3.23
C LEU A 2 -53.91 6.01 -1.85
N PRO A 3 -54.06 6.83 -0.79
CA PRO A 3 -53.43 6.54 0.49
C PRO A 3 -54.01 5.28 1.14
N SER A 4 -53.14 4.40 1.64
CA SER A 4 -53.55 3.33 2.56
C SER A 4 -53.83 3.95 3.94
N PHE A 5 -55.01 4.55 4.12
CA PHE A 5 -55.37 5.30 5.32
C PHE A 5 -55.25 4.44 6.59
N ARG A 6 -54.27 4.75 7.43
CA ARG A 6 -53.95 4.02 8.67
C ARG A 6 -54.80 4.50 9.84
N ASN A 7 -55.43 5.67 9.72
CA ASN A 7 -56.31 6.27 10.71
C ASN A 7 -57.24 7.32 10.07
N VAL A 8 -58.25 7.76 10.83
CA VAL A 8 -59.27 8.73 10.38
C VAL A 8 -58.70 10.14 10.12
N TRP A 9 -57.59 10.52 10.76
CA TRP A 9 -56.98 11.84 10.54
C TRP A 9 -56.35 11.93 9.14
N GLU A 10 -55.70 10.87 8.67
CA GLU A 10 -55.18 10.79 7.29
C GLU A 10 -56.30 10.90 6.25
N ILE A 11 -57.49 10.32 6.52
CA ILE A 11 -58.69 10.48 5.66
C ILE A 11 -59.14 11.94 5.64
N ARG A 12 -59.29 12.56 6.82
CA ARG A 12 -59.72 13.95 6.97
C ARG A 12 -58.77 14.90 6.24
N ASP A 13 -57.47 14.70 6.38
CA ASP A 13 -56.45 15.59 5.84
C ASP A 13 -56.35 15.46 4.31
N ALA A 14 -56.52 14.25 3.76
CA ALA A 14 -56.67 14.05 2.32
C ALA A 14 -57.98 14.64 1.77
N LEU A 15 -59.09 14.54 2.52
CA LEU A 15 -60.37 15.14 2.13
C LEU A 15 -60.30 16.68 2.13
N ALA A 16 -59.56 17.28 3.08
CA ALA A 16 -59.31 18.72 3.10
C ALA A 16 -58.54 19.17 1.84
N VAL A 17 -57.45 18.47 1.49
CA VAL A 17 -56.69 18.75 0.24
C VAL A 17 -57.57 18.58 -1.00
N ALA A 18 -58.49 17.62 -1.02
CA ALA A 18 -59.46 17.46 -2.11
C ALA A 18 -60.46 18.63 -2.18
N HIS A 19 -60.97 19.13 -1.04
CA HIS A 19 -61.84 20.31 -1.00
C HIS A 19 -61.10 21.62 -1.35
N ASP A 20 -59.83 21.77 -0.99
CA ASP A 20 -59.01 22.92 -1.40
C ASP A 20 -58.89 22.96 -2.93
N ARG A 21 -58.60 21.82 -3.57
CA ARG A 21 -58.56 21.67 -5.04
C ARG A 21 -59.94 21.91 -5.67
N GLN A 22 -61.00 21.40 -5.05
CA GLN A 22 -62.38 21.61 -5.50
C GLN A 22 -62.75 23.09 -5.49
N ALA A 23 -62.41 23.83 -4.43
CA ALA A 23 -62.61 25.28 -4.36
C ALA A 23 -61.82 26.01 -5.45
N ASP A 24 -60.57 25.61 -5.68
CA ASP A 24 -59.68 26.18 -6.70
C ASP A 24 -60.22 25.92 -8.13
N ARG A 25 -60.81 24.74 -8.39
CA ARG A 25 -61.50 24.40 -9.64
C ARG A 25 -62.80 25.21 -9.80
N LEU A 26 -63.68 25.20 -8.79
CA LEU A 26 -64.95 25.94 -8.78
C LEU A 26 -64.72 27.44 -8.99
N GLN A 27 -63.64 28.02 -8.44
CA GLN A 27 -63.30 29.42 -8.65
C GLN A 27 -62.89 29.72 -10.10
N ARG A 28 -62.16 28.82 -10.77
CA ARG A 28 -61.85 28.94 -12.21
C ARG A 28 -63.11 28.77 -13.07
N GLU A 29 -63.95 27.78 -12.76
CA GLU A 29 -65.22 27.53 -13.43
C GLU A 29 -66.17 28.73 -13.32
N ARG A 30 -66.31 29.33 -12.14
CA ARG A 30 -67.10 30.56 -11.91
C ARG A 30 -66.58 31.76 -12.72
N VAL A 31 -65.25 31.92 -12.83
CA VAL A 31 -64.63 32.97 -13.67
C VAL A 31 -64.87 32.74 -15.17
N LEU A 32 -64.98 31.49 -15.61
CA LEU A 32 -65.32 31.16 -17.01
C LEU A 32 -66.84 31.31 -17.26
N TRP A 33 -67.68 30.84 -16.36
CA TRP A 33 -69.14 30.96 -16.39
C TRP A 33 -69.56 32.43 -16.51
N ALA A 34 -69.04 33.30 -15.64
CA ALA A 34 -69.27 34.74 -15.65
C ALA A 34 -68.76 35.46 -16.91
N LYS A 35 -67.84 34.85 -17.68
CA LYS A 35 -67.35 35.36 -18.98
C LYS A 35 -68.11 34.78 -20.18
N SER A 36 -68.83 33.67 -20.00
CA SER A 36 -69.45 32.92 -21.11
C SER A 36 -70.71 33.58 -21.68
N GLY A 37 -71.37 34.43 -20.88
CA GLY A 37 -72.66 35.06 -21.22
C GLY A 37 -73.85 34.10 -21.24
N LYS A 38 -73.64 32.80 -20.99
CA LYS A 38 -74.71 31.80 -20.81
C LYS A 38 -75.01 31.67 -19.33
N HIS A 39 -76.29 31.77 -18.97
CA HIS A 39 -76.74 31.75 -17.59
C HIS A 39 -77.20 30.35 -17.11
N ASP A 40 -77.22 29.38 -18.00
CA ASP A 40 -77.60 28.00 -17.72
C ASP A 40 -76.50 27.29 -16.91
N ASP A 41 -76.92 26.45 -15.96
CA ASP A 41 -76.13 25.62 -15.04
C ASP A 41 -74.88 26.28 -14.39
N PRO A 42 -74.99 26.79 -13.14
CA PRO A 42 -73.84 27.21 -12.36
C PRO A 42 -73.02 25.98 -11.87
N PRO A 43 -71.71 26.15 -11.57
CA PRO A 43 -70.88 25.06 -11.04
C PRO A 43 -71.42 24.45 -9.73
N ASP A 44 -71.43 23.12 -9.62
CA ASP A 44 -71.94 22.39 -8.44
C ASP A 44 -70.88 22.27 -7.33
N ASP A 45 -71.06 23.09 -6.30
CA ASP A 45 -70.25 23.10 -5.07
C ASP A 45 -70.24 21.76 -4.31
N ARG A 46 -71.17 20.83 -4.60
CA ARG A 46 -71.25 19.50 -3.97
C ARG A 46 -70.58 18.41 -4.80
N PHE A 47 -70.18 18.69 -6.04
CA PHE A 47 -69.56 17.69 -6.91
C PHE A 47 -68.04 17.68 -6.78
N LEU A 48 -67.51 16.57 -6.25
CA LEU A 48 -66.08 16.22 -6.27
C LEU A 48 -65.77 15.37 -7.51
N THR A 49 -64.86 15.86 -8.33
CA THR A 49 -64.31 15.14 -9.48
C THR A 49 -63.17 14.19 -9.06
N LYS A 50 -62.78 13.28 -9.95
CA LYS A 50 -61.56 12.47 -9.75
C LYS A 50 -60.29 13.34 -9.69
N GLU A 51 -60.26 14.48 -10.37
CA GLU A 51 -59.14 15.42 -10.38
C GLU A 51 -59.04 16.21 -9.08
N ASP A 52 -60.15 16.50 -8.41
CA ASP A 52 -60.12 17.07 -7.05
C ASP A 52 -59.51 16.06 -6.06
N LEU A 53 -59.91 14.79 -6.14
CA LEU A 53 -59.44 13.71 -5.27
C LEU A 53 -57.95 13.34 -5.49
N LEU A 54 -57.54 13.07 -6.73
CA LEU A 54 -56.18 12.64 -7.06
C LEU A 54 -55.22 13.82 -7.27
N GLY A 55 -55.72 14.95 -7.75
CA GLY A 55 -54.95 16.11 -8.20
C GLY A 55 -54.84 16.17 -9.72
N LEU A 56 -54.20 17.24 -10.21
CA LEU A 56 -53.81 17.37 -11.61
C LEU A 56 -52.76 16.30 -11.99
N PRO A 57 -52.65 15.91 -13.28
CA PRO A 57 -51.60 15.00 -13.74
C PRO A 57 -50.20 15.54 -13.41
N PRO A 58 -49.22 14.67 -13.08
CA PRO A 58 -47.86 15.09 -12.83
C PRO A 58 -47.28 15.81 -14.07
N PRO A 59 -46.66 16.99 -13.90
CA PRO A 59 -46.17 17.80 -15.01
C PRO A 59 -45.03 17.10 -15.77
N ASP A 60 -44.82 17.48 -17.03
CA ASP A 60 -43.68 16.94 -17.78
C ASP A 60 -42.37 17.59 -17.32
N ILE A 61 -41.71 16.95 -16.35
CA ILE A 61 -40.44 17.46 -15.82
C ILE A 61 -39.33 17.49 -16.87
N ARG A 62 -39.50 16.83 -18.03
CA ARG A 62 -38.58 16.95 -19.18
C ARG A 62 -38.48 18.38 -19.71
N GLN A 63 -39.48 19.23 -19.43
CA GLN A 63 -39.52 20.64 -19.84
C GLN A 63 -39.34 21.63 -18.68
N SER A 64 -39.58 21.22 -17.43
CA SER A 64 -39.56 22.13 -16.27
C SER A 64 -38.44 21.88 -15.24
N SER A 65 -37.83 20.69 -15.20
CA SER A 65 -36.75 20.39 -14.25
C SER A 65 -35.39 20.82 -14.79
N SER A 66 -34.74 21.74 -14.08
CA SER A 66 -33.33 22.09 -14.32
C SER A 66 -32.39 20.91 -14.05
N ALA A 67 -32.73 20.02 -13.11
CA ALA A 67 -31.94 18.83 -12.82
C ALA A 67 -32.01 17.78 -13.93
N TYR A 68 -33.17 17.61 -14.59
CA TYR A 68 -33.27 16.78 -15.81
C TYR A 68 -32.43 17.38 -16.95
N ALA A 69 -32.50 18.70 -17.17
CA ALA A 69 -31.72 19.37 -18.20
C ALA A 69 -30.19 19.25 -17.94
N GLU A 70 -29.73 19.43 -16.70
CA GLU A 70 -28.32 19.25 -16.33
C GLU A 70 -27.87 17.79 -16.50
N LEU A 71 -28.69 16.81 -16.10
CA LEU A 71 -28.39 15.39 -16.28
C LEU A 71 -28.28 15.00 -17.76
N GLN A 72 -29.15 15.52 -18.63
CA GLN A 72 -29.10 15.25 -20.07
C GLN A 72 -27.88 15.90 -20.73
N ALA A 73 -27.48 17.10 -20.30
CA ALA A 73 -26.30 17.81 -20.78
C ALA A 73 -24.96 17.15 -20.38
N MET A 74 -24.93 16.32 -19.32
CA MET A 74 -23.74 15.55 -18.98
C MET A 74 -23.43 14.48 -20.04
N GLN A 75 -22.16 14.30 -20.37
CA GLN A 75 -21.72 13.22 -21.27
C GLN A 75 -21.82 11.85 -20.57
N GLY A 76 -22.17 10.81 -21.34
CA GLY A 76 -22.42 9.46 -20.84
C GLY A 76 -23.70 9.34 -19.99
N PHE A 77 -23.64 8.47 -18.98
CA PHE A 77 -24.73 8.15 -18.05
C PHE A 77 -26.00 7.52 -18.67
N ASP A 78 -25.91 6.88 -19.83
CA ASP A 78 -27.08 6.39 -20.59
C ASP A 78 -27.93 5.34 -19.84
N LYS A 79 -27.36 4.61 -18.87
CA LYS A 79 -28.13 3.75 -17.94
C LYS A 79 -29.03 4.59 -17.02
N VAL A 80 -28.51 5.70 -16.48
CA VAL A 80 -29.22 6.59 -15.55
C VAL A 80 -30.27 7.43 -16.28
N LYS A 81 -29.94 7.96 -17.46
CA LYS A 81 -30.85 8.75 -18.30
C LYS A 81 -32.12 7.96 -18.67
N ARG A 82 -31.96 6.72 -19.13
CA ARG A 82 -33.09 5.82 -19.42
C ARG A 82 -33.90 5.48 -18.18
N ALA A 83 -33.26 5.12 -17.06
CA ALA A 83 -33.96 4.82 -15.81
C ALA A 83 -34.72 6.04 -15.24
N VAL A 84 -34.25 7.27 -15.52
CA VAL A 84 -34.98 8.51 -15.23
C VAL A 84 -36.19 8.68 -16.15
N GLU A 85 -36.05 8.40 -17.44
CA GLU A 85 -37.16 8.49 -18.41
C GLU A 85 -38.25 7.45 -18.11
N GLU A 86 -37.87 6.21 -17.80
CA GLU A 86 -38.75 5.15 -17.31
C GLU A 86 -39.50 5.58 -16.04
N LEU A 87 -38.81 6.23 -15.10
CA LEU A 87 -39.40 6.73 -13.84
C LEU A 87 -40.38 7.88 -14.06
N ILE A 88 -40.10 8.80 -15.01
CA ILE A 88 -41.00 9.88 -15.41
C ILE A 88 -42.29 9.30 -16.03
N ASP A 89 -42.17 8.36 -16.96
CA ASP A 89 -43.33 7.77 -17.62
C ASP A 89 -44.10 6.81 -16.67
N LEU A 90 -43.44 6.14 -15.73
CA LEU A 90 -44.08 5.35 -14.68
C LEU A 90 -44.96 6.20 -13.74
N GLY A 91 -44.52 7.41 -13.37
CA GLY A 91 -45.34 8.36 -12.61
C GLY A 91 -46.64 8.73 -13.34
N ARG A 92 -46.56 8.92 -14.67
CA ARG A 92 -47.70 9.23 -15.55
C ARG A 92 -48.63 8.03 -15.73
N ILE A 93 -48.06 6.83 -15.94
CA ILE A 93 -48.80 5.57 -16.03
C ILE A 93 -49.58 5.33 -14.74
N ASN A 94 -48.95 5.53 -13.57
CA ASN A 94 -49.62 5.36 -12.28
C ASN A 94 -50.77 6.37 -12.06
N TYR A 95 -50.61 7.63 -12.46
CA TYR A 95 -51.72 8.59 -12.47
C TYR A 95 -52.88 8.13 -13.36
N CYS A 96 -52.59 7.62 -14.57
CA CYS A 96 -53.61 7.10 -15.47
C CYS A 96 -54.31 5.82 -14.96
N LEU A 97 -53.57 4.95 -14.26
CA LEU A 97 -54.13 3.76 -13.59
C LEU A 97 -55.08 4.16 -12.46
N GLU A 98 -54.67 5.08 -11.58
CA GLU A 98 -55.49 5.56 -10.46
C GLU A 98 -56.75 6.31 -10.96
N MET A 99 -56.62 7.17 -11.98
CA MET A 99 -57.78 7.77 -12.67
C MET A 99 -58.71 6.70 -13.29
N GLY A 100 -58.15 5.60 -13.78
CA GLY A 100 -58.87 4.42 -14.26
C GLY A 100 -59.46 3.53 -13.16
N GLY A 101 -59.24 3.83 -11.87
CA GLY A 101 -59.68 3.00 -10.75
C GLY A 101 -58.91 1.68 -10.60
N LYS A 102 -57.70 1.59 -11.17
CA LYS A 102 -56.79 0.46 -11.04
C LYS A 102 -55.72 0.75 -9.98
N GLU A 103 -55.15 -0.30 -9.42
CA GLU A 103 -53.99 -0.17 -8.53
C GLU A 103 -52.77 0.36 -9.32
N PRO A 104 -51.98 1.29 -8.74
CA PRO A 104 -50.76 1.78 -9.37
C PRO A 104 -49.69 0.69 -9.40
N ILE A 105 -48.81 0.74 -10.42
CA ILE A 105 -47.64 -0.14 -10.50
C ILE A 105 -46.70 0.21 -9.34
N GLN A 106 -46.54 -0.77 -8.46
CA GLN A 106 -45.73 -0.70 -7.26
C GLN A 106 -44.24 -0.92 -7.58
N PHE A 107 -43.39 0.05 -7.18
CA PHE A 107 -41.94 -0.02 -7.37
C PHE A 107 -41.18 0.57 -6.16
N SER A 108 -39.91 0.22 -6.02
CA SER A 108 -39.00 0.82 -5.03
C SER A 108 -38.27 2.01 -5.66
N PRO A 109 -38.32 3.21 -5.07
CA PRO A 109 -37.52 4.36 -5.52
C PRO A 109 -36.06 4.29 -5.05
N ASN A 110 -35.66 3.28 -4.26
CA ASN A 110 -34.31 3.16 -3.73
C ASN A 110 -33.31 2.77 -4.82
N ARG A 111 -32.15 3.42 -4.84
CA ARG A 111 -31.09 3.21 -5.85
C ARG A 111 -29.69 3.25 -5.25
N VAL A 112 -28.73 2.64 -5.94
CA VAL A 112 -27.31 2.57 -5.54
C VAL A 112 -26.44 3.07 -6.69
N PHE A 113 -25.45 3.90 -6.40
CA PHE A 113 -24.47 4.41 -7.36
C PHE A 113 -23.08 3.89 -7.03
N LEU A 114 -22.49 3.12 -7.94
CA LEU A 114 -21.20 2.45 -7.78
C LEU A 114 -20.16 3.02 -8.74
N GLY A 115 -18.87 2.96 -8.39
CA GLY A 115 -17.79 3.29 -9.34
C GLY A 115 -16.50 3.83 -8.71
N PRO A 116 -15.47 4.17 -9.51
CA PRO A 116 -14.17 4.69 -9.05
C PRO A 116 -14.26 6.13 -8.52
N PRO A 117 -13.23 6.66 -7.84
CA PRO A 117 -13.24 8.02 -7.32
C PRO A 117 -13.40 9.06 -8.44
N GLY A 118 -14.25 10.05 -8.21
CA GLY A 118 -14.52 11.13 -9.16
C GLY A 118 -15.31 10.76 -10.42
N SER A 119 -15.90 9.55 -10.50
CA SER A 119 -16.81 9.12 -11.58
C SER A 119 -18.18 9.83 -11.60
N GLY A 120 -18.35 10.93 -10.87
CA GLY A 120 -19.59 11.70 -10.83
C GLY A 120 -20.68 11.22 -9.85
N LYS A 121 -20.55 10.04 -9.21
CA LYS A 121 -21.53 9.43 -8.27
C LYS A 121 -22.36 10.45 -7.47
N THR A 122 -21.71 11.21 -6.59
CA THR A 122 -22.33 12.23 -5.72
C THR A 122 -23.18 13.25 -6.48
N THR A 123 -22.71 13.70 -7.64
CA THR A 123 -23.39 14.72 -8.46
C THR A 123 -24.60 14.12 -9.14
N VAL A 124 -24.46 12.94 -9.76
CA VAL A 124 -25.56 12.24 -10.44
C VAL A 124 -26.62 11.77 -9.43
N ALA A 125 -26.22 11.31 -8.24
CA ALA A 125 -27.13 10.98 -7.15
C ALA A 125 -27.94 12.20 -6.67
N LYS A 126 -27.35 13.40 -6.65
CA LYS A 126 -28.05 14.66 -6.32
C LYS A 126 -29.03 15.06 -7.42
N LEU A 127 -28.64 14.97 -8.70
CA LEU A 127 -29.53 15.25 -9.82
C LEU A 127 -30.70 14.24 -9.88
N PHE A 128 -30.42 12.94 -9.75
CA PHE A 128 -31.43 11.89 -9.67
C PHE A 128 -32.37 12.10 -8.49
N GLY A 129 -31.84 12.45 -7.31
CA GLY A 129 -32.64 12.77 -6.13
C GLY A 129 -33.55 13.98 -6.34
N GLN A 130 -33.08 15.03 -7.02
CA GLN A 130 -33.92 16.18 -7.36
C GLN A 130 -35.00 15.80 -8.39
N ILE A 131 -34.69 14.94 -9.35
CA ILE A 131 -35.66 14.41 -10.34
C ILE A 131 -36.74 13.54 -9.66
N VAL A 132 -36.40 12.75 -8.65
CA VAL A 132 -37.38 12.00 -7.82
C VAL A 132 -38.29 12.94 -7.01
N VAL A 133 -37.76 14.10 -6.59
CA VAL A 133 -38.59 15.19 -6.00
C VAL A 133 -39.50 15.81 -7.06
N ASP A 134 -38.95 16.23 -8.20
CA ASP A 134 -39.68 16.99 -9.23
C ASP A 134 -40.82 16.17 -9.87
N THR A 135 -40.67 14.84 -9.95
CA THR A 135 -41.72 13.90 -10.41
C THR A 135 -42.86 13.71 -9.41
N GLY A 136 -42.76 14.22 -8.19
CA GLY A 136 -43.80 14.10 -7.16
C GLY A 136 -43.92 12.70 -6.53
N LEU A 137 -42.87 11.87 -6.62
CA LEU A 137 -42.83 10.54 -6.01
C LEU A 137 -42.63 10.55 -4.49
N VAL A 138 -42.28 11.70 -3.91
CA VAL A 138 -42.12 11.93 -2.46
C VAL A 138 -42.87 13.20 -2.06
N SER A 139 -43.47 13.22 -0.87
CA SER A 139 -44.43 14.25 -0.44
C SER A 139 -43.84 15.64 -0.18
N LYS A 140 -42.51 15.78 -0.03
CA LYS A 140 -41.83 17.04 0.30
C LYS A 140 -40.70 17.30 -0.68
N THR A 141 -40.64 18.54 -1.18
CA THR A 141 -39.67 18.97 -2.19
C THR A 141 -38.28 19.25 -1.61
N ARG A 142 -37.61 18.21 -1.08
CA ARG A 142 -36.28 18.33 -0.48
C ARG A 142 -35.44 17.06 -0.62
N VAL A 143 -34.21 17.25 -1.07
CA VAL A 143 -33.12 16.27 -0.98
C VAL A 143 -32.29 16.55 0.29
N VAL A 144 -31.86 15.49 0.99
CA VAL A 144 -30.98 15.53 2.16
C VAL A 144 -29.78 14.65 1.89
N VAL A 145 -28.57 15.16 2.13
CA VAL A 145 -27.30 14.43 1.96
C VAL A 145 -26.71 14.16 3.33
N LYS A 146 -26.15 12.96 3.52
CA LYS A 146 -25.52 12.49 4.75
C LYS A 146 -24.29 11.64 4.48
N ASP A 147 -23.26 11.83 5.30
CA ASP A 147 -22.01 11.05 5.26
C ASP A 147 -22.03 10.00 6.40
N PRO A 148 -21.20 8.94 6.38
CA PRO A 148 -21.16 7.94 7.45
C PRO A 148 -20.95 8.54 8.85
N ASN A 149 -20.20 9.65 8.92
CA ASN A 149 -19.91 10.39 10.15
C ASN A 149 -21.15 11.02 10.81
N ASP A 150 -22.21 11.35 10.06
CA ASP A 150 -23.46 11.90 10.63
C ASP A 150 -24.23 10.89 11.50
N PHE A 151 -24.08 9.60 11.21
CA PHE A 151 -24.76 8.52 11.92
C PHE A 151 -24.03 8.11 13.21
N ILE A 152 -22.71 8.31 13.25
CA ILE A 152 -21.83 7.97 14.38
C ILE A 152 -22.09 8.94 15.55
N SER A 153 -21.88 8.46 16.79
CA SER A 153 -21.93 9.29 17.99
C SER A 153 -21.13 8.67 19.13
N ASN A 154 -20.70 9.50 20.08
CA ASN A 154 -19.77 9.12 21.14
C ASN A 154 -20.44 8.38 22.32
N TRP A 155 -21.75 8.13 22.27
CA TRP A 155 -22.54 7.60 23.39
C TRP A 155 -23.18 6.26 23.03
N ILE A 156 -23.15 5.30 23.96
CA ILE A 156 -23.73 3.95 23.76
C ILE A 156 -25.23 4.09 23.49
N GLY A 157 -25.71 3.49 22.39
CA GLY A 157 -27.09 3.62 21.91
C GLY A 157 -27.41 4.92 21.13
N GLY A 158 -26.55 5.95 21.22
CA GLY A 158 -26.73 7.22 20.51
C GLY A 158 -26.75 7.07 18.99
N VAL A 159 -25.99 6.10 18.44
CA VAL A 159 -25.93 5.81 17.00
C VAL A 159 -27.27 5.32 16.44
N GLN A 160 -27.96 4.43 17.18
CA GLN A 160 -29.30 3.97 16.80
C GLN A 160 -30.32 5.12 16.87
N LYS A 161 -30.20 6.00 17.88
CA LYS A 161 -31.05 7.18 18.03
C LYS A 161 -30.82 8.20 16.89
N ASN A 162 -29.56 8.49 16.54
CA ASN A 162 -29.22 9.35 15.41
C ASN A 162 -29.75 8.78 14.09
N THR A 163 -29.55 7.48 13.84
CA THR A 163 -30.07 6.81 12.64
C THR A 163 -31.60 6.88 12.56
N CYS A 164 -32.30 6.62 13.67
CA CYS A 164 -33.77 6.81 13.74
C CYS A 164 -34.16 8.26 13.45
N ASN A 165 -33.51 9.25 14.07
CA ASN A 165 -33.81 10.67 13.88
C ASN A 165 -33.59 11.12 12.42
N ILE A 166 -32.51 10.66 11.77
CA ILE A 166 -32.22 10.95 10.35
C ILE A 166 -33.31 10.35 9.46
N LEU A 167 -33.73 9.10 9.71
CA LEU A 167 -34.79 8.46 8.92
C LEU A 167 -36.16 9.09 9.18
N ASP A 168 -36.49 9.42 10.42
CA ASP A 168 -37.80 9.97 10.78
C ASP A 168 -37.96 11.44 10.34
N SER A 169 -36.88 12.22 10.30
CA SER A 169 -36.86 13.57 9.70
C SER A 169 -36.88 13.58 8.16
N THR A 170 -36.38 12.52 7.51
CA THR A 170 -36.40 12.35 6.04
C THR A 170 -37.65 11.64 5.49
N ARG A 171 -38.68 11.41 6.32
CA ARG A 171 -40.00 10.99 5.80
C ARG A 171 -40.55 12.07 4.86
N GLY A 172 -40.98 11.69 3.67
CA GLY A 172 -41.39 12.57 2.58
C GLY A 172 -40.25 13.15 1.75
N MET A 173 -39.01 12.72 1.95
CA MET A 173 -37.82 13.30 1.29
C MET A 173 -36.98 12.24 0.58
N VAL A 174 -35.99 12.72 -0.19
CA VAL A 174 -34.89 11.89 -0.69
C VAL A 174 -33.72 11.98 0.30
N LEU A 175 -33.22 10.84 0.76
CA LEU A 175 -32.01 10.72 1.58
C LEU A 175 -30.87 10.11 0.75
N ILE A 176 -29.85 10.89 0.46
CA ILE A 176 -28.59 10.44 -0.13
C ILE A 176 -27.61 10.13 1.00
N ILE A 177 -27.14 8.89 1.06
CA ILE A 177 -25.99 8.48 1.89
C ILE A 177 -24.78 8.43 0.95
N ASP A 178 -23.92 9.45 1.02
CA ASP A 178 -22.71 9.52 0.22
C ASP A 178 -21.57 8.73 0.90
N ASP A 179 -20.68 8.14 0.10
CA ASP A 179 -19.62 7.21 0.57
C ASP A 179 -20.12 6.16 1.60
N ALA A 180 -21.33 5.62 1.37
CA ALA A 180 -22.05 4.66 2.21
C ALA A 180 -21.26 3.39 2.53
N HIS A 181 -20.26 3.03 1.72
CA HIS A 181 -19.31 1.95 2.00
C HIS A 181 -18.59 2.13 3.35
N GLY A 182 -18.39 3.38 3.81
CA GLY A 182 -17.85 3.68 5.14
C GLY A 182 -18.76 3.25 6.32
N LEU A 183 -19.99 2.79 6.05
CA LEU A 183 -20.85 2.11 7.02
C LEU A 183 -20.47 0.63 7.24
N CYS A 184 -19.44 0.10 6.56
CA CYS A 184 -18.89 -1.22 6.82
C CYS A 184 -17.35 -1.18 6.88
N PRO A 185 -16.72 -1.63 7.99
CA PRO A 185 -15.27 -1.61 8.13
C PRO A 185 -14.62 -2.66 7.24
N SER A 186 -13.56 -2.31 6.52
CA SER A 186 -12.83 -3.20 5.58
C SER A 186 -12.29 -4.49 6.23
N SER A 187 -12.15 -5.54 5.43
CA SER A 187 -11.83 -6.91 5.84
C SER A 187 -10.32 -7.16 6.06
N ASP A 188 -9.69 -6.40 6.95
CA ASP A 188 -8.33 -6.70 7.45
C ASP A 188 -8.33 -8.07 8.17
N LEU A 189 -7.85 -9.13 7.50
CA LEU A 189 -7.82 -10.48 8.07
C LEU A 189 -7.01 -10.51 9.38
N GLY A 190 -7.68 -10.86 10.48
CA GLY A 190 -7.09 -10.95 11.82
C GLY A 190 -7.42 -9.76 12.76
N ARG A 191 -8.08 -8.71 12.26
CA ARG A 191 -8.51 -7.59 13.11
C ARG A 191 -9.72 -7.96 13.97
N SER A 192 -9.57 -7.81 15.30
CA SER A 192 -10.68 -8.01 16.25
C SER A 192 -11.76 -6.93 16.08
N VAL A 193 -13.03 -7.33 16.09
CA VAL A 193 -14.20 -6.46 15.90
C VAL A 193 -14.26 -5.43 17.04
N SER A 194 -14.01 -4.17 16.71
CA SER A 194 -13.99 -3.06 17.66
C SER A 194 -15.40 -2.59 18.05
N SER A 195 -15.46 -1.73 19.08
CA SER A 195 -16.71 -1.06 19.48
C SER A 195 -17.28 -0.17 18.38
N SER A 196 -16.42 0.48 17.59
CA SER A 196 -16.80 1.25 16.40
C SER A 196 -17.45 0.35 15.34
N ASP A 197 -16.88 -0.82 15.08
CA ASP A 197 -17.39 -1.74 14.06
C ASP A 197 -18.81 -2.22 14.41
N ARG A 198 -19.07 -2.54 15.69
CA ARG A 198 -20.43 -2.86 16.19
C ARG A 198 -21.41 -1.69 16.03
N ALA A 199 -20.95 -0.46 16.24
CA ALA A 199 -21.77 0.73 16.03
C ALA A 199 -22.14 0.90 14.54
N LEU A 200 -21.20 0.63 13.62
CA LEU A 200 -21.45 0.66 12.18
C LEU A 200 -22.50 -0.38 11.75
N PHE A 201 -22.36 -1.65 12.17
CA PHE A 201 -23.40 -2.66 11.92
C PHE A 201 -24.78 -2.28 12.49
N THR A 202 -24.82 -1.61 13.66
CA THR A 202 -26.07 -1.11 14.25
C THR A 202 -26.78 -0.08 13.35
N ILE A 203 -26.04 0.72 12.57
CA ILE A 203 -26.62 1.63 11.57
C ILE A 203 -27.30 0.82 10.45
N LEU A 204 -26.61 -0.17 9.90
CA LEU A 204 -27.12 -1.03 8.82
C LEU A 204 -28.37 -1.81 9.26
N ASP A 205 -28.36 -2.40 10.46
CA ASP A 205 -29.53 -3.07 11.04
C ASP A 205 -30.70 -2.10 11.24
N THR A 206 -30.44 -0.89 11.72
CA THR A 206 -31.47 0.14 11.91
C THR A 206 -32.04 0.62 10.58
N LEU A 207 -31.22 0.78 9.54
CA LEU A 207 -31.65 1.11 8.19
C LEU A 207 -32.57 0.03 7.61
N VAL A 208 -32.21 -1.26 7.74
CA VAL A 208 -33.02 -2.40 7.27
C VAL A 208 -34.31 -2.58 8.06
N ALA A 209 -34.30 -2.29 9.37
CA ALA A 209 -35.49 -2.36 10.22
C ALA A 209 -36.48 -1.19 10.02
N LYS A 210 -36.00 -0.01 9.58
CA LYS A 210 -36.81 1.21 9.40
C LYS A 210 -37.17 1.52 7.93
N THR A 211 -36.63 0.75 6.98
CA THR A 211 -36.95 0.80 5.55
C THR A 211 -37.62 -0.54 5.19
N SER A 212 -38.86 -0.54 4.70
CA SER A 212 -39.57 -1.78 4.33
C SER A 212 -39.55 -2.04 2.82
N THR A 213 -39.84 -3.30 2.44
CA THR A 213 -40.20 -3.74 1.08
C THR A 213 -41.39 -2.96 0.49
N ASP A 214 -42.33 -2.54 1.36
CA ASP A 214 -43.67 -2.08 0.98
C ASP A 214 -43.64 -0.93 -0.05
N PRO A 215 -43.99 -1.19 -1.32
CA PRO A 215 -43.97 -0.15 -2.33
C PRO A 215 -45.09 0.85 -2.06
N GLY A 216 -44.74 2.13 -1.98
CA GLY A 216 -45.59 3.15 -1.33
C GLY A 216 -44.98 3.74 -0.05
N GLN A 217 -43.75 3.38 0.32
CA GLN A 217 -42.94 4.19 1.24
C GLN A 217 -42.76 5.61 0.68
N ASP A 218 -43.27 6.62 1.41
CA ASP A 218 -43.00 8.04 1.19
C ASP A 218 -41.58 8.42 1.66
N ARG A 219 -40.57 7.81 1.02
CA ARG A 219 -39.13 8.12 1.14
C ARG A 219 -38.38 7.43 0.00
N CYS A 220 -37.42 8.13 -0.61
CA CYS A 220 -36.38 7.51 -1.45
C CYS A 220 -35.05 7.52 -0.68
N ILE A 221 -34.34 6.38 -0.64
CA ILE A 221 -32.97 6.30 -0.13
C ILE A 221 -32.02 5.97 -1.29
N ILE A 222 -30.97 6.77 -1.43
CA ILE A 222 -29.92 6.61 -2.43
C ILE A 222 -28.60 6.35 -1.70
N MET A 223 -27.84 5.33 -2.10
CA MET A 223 -26.50 5.06 -1.58
C MET A 223 -25.43 5.28 -2.65
N SER A 224 -24.26 5.80 -2.28
CA SER A 224 -23.10 6.01 -3.15
C SER A 224 -21.85 5.34 -2.58
N GLY A 225 -20.98 4.76 -3.43
CA GLY A 225 -19.70 4.22 -2.96
C GLY A 225 -18.83 3.53 -4.01
N TYR A 226 -17.71 2.96 -3.58
CA TYR A 226 -16.84 2.14 -4.44
C TYR A 226 -17.44 0.74 -4.63
N ALA A 227 -17.45 0.22 -5.86
CA ALA A 227 -18.18 -1.00 -6.22
C ALA A 227 -17.83 -2.19 -5.31
N GLU A 228 -16.56 -2.59 -5.26
CA GLU A 228 -16.06 -3.70 -4.44
C GLU A 228 -16.43 -3.58 -2.96
N GLN A 229 -16.25 -2.40 -2.37
CA GLN A 229 -16.52 -2.14 -0.95
C GLN A 229 -18.02 -2.10 -0.64
N MET A 230 -18.85 -1.65 -1.59
CA MET A 230 -20.31 -1.72 -1.49
C MET A 230 -20.82 -3.16 -1.63
N HIS A 231 -20.30 -3.95 -2.57
CA HIS A 231 -20.62 -5.38 -2.67
C HIS A 231 -20.25 -6.12 -1.38
N ASP A 232 -19.04 -5.87 -0.86
CA ASP A 232 -18.58 -6.43 0.41
C ASP A 232 -19.48 -6.00 1.60
N MET A 233 -19.94 -4.75 1.66
CA MET A 233 -20.97 -4.31 2.60
C MET A 233 -22.31 -5.05 2.41
N PHE A 234 -22.75 -5.30 1.17
CA PHE A 234 -23.97 -6.07 0.88
C PHE A 234 -23.82 -7.58 1.20
N HIS A 235 -22.60 -8.10 1.27
CA HIS A 235 -22.31 -9.50 1.64
C HIS A 235 -22.06 -9.70 3.14
N ARG A 236 -21.39 -8.77 3.82
CA ARG A 236 -21.07 -8.83 5.26
C ARG A 236 -22.09 -8.14 6.17
N GLY A 237 -22.88 -7.22 5.61
CA GLY A 237 -23.98 -6.54 6.32
C GLY A 237 -25.22 -7.43 6.50
N ASN A 238 -26.29 -6.84 6.99
CA ASN A 238 -27.57 -7.54 7.20
C ASN A 238 -28.12 -8.07 5.86
N PRO A 239 -28.51 -9.36 5.74
CA PRO A 239 -29.04 -9.92 4.50
C PRO A 239 -30.26 -9.17 3.93
N GLY A 240 -31.08 -8.54 4.78
CA GLY A 240 -32.19 -7.71 4.37
C GLY A 240 -31.78 -6.45 3.59
N LEU A 241 -30.53 -6.00 3.70
CA LEU A 241 -30.01 -4.84 2.96
C LEU A 241 -30.09 -5.07 1.45
N ARG A 242 -29.77 -6.29 0.97
CA ARG A 242 -29.92 -6.69 -0.45
C ARG A 242 -31.37 -6.72 -0.93
N SER A 243 -32.34 -6.83 -0.03
CA SER A 243 -33.79 -6.77 -0.33
C SER A 243 -34.34 -5.32 -0.29
N ARG A 244 -33.65 -4.39 0.38
CA ARG A 244 -33.99 -2.95 0.36
C ARG A 244 -33.26 -2.19 -0.76
N PHE A 245 -32.09 -2.68 -1.14
CA PHE A 245 -31.19 -2.13 -2.16
C PHE A 245 -30.64 -3.31 -2.99
N PRO A 246 -31.34 -3.75 -4.05
CA PRO A 246 -30.84 -4.79 -4.93
C PRO A 246 -29.54 -4.33 -5.60
N PRO A 247 -28.41 -5.07 -5.50
CA PRO A 247 -27.17 -4.69 -6.16
C PRO A 247 -27.25 -4.81 -7.70
N GLU A 248 -28.26 -5.54 -8.20
CA GLU A 248 -28.57 -5.69 -9.63
C GLU A 248 -29.22 -4.41 -10.21
N ASP A 249 -29.90 -3.61 -9.37
CA ASP A 249 -30.49 -2.30 -9.72
C ASP A 249 -29.47 -1.14 -9.61
N ALA A 250 -28.18 -1.44 -9.43
CA ALA A 250 -27.15 -0.44 -9.18
C ALA A 250 -26.65 0.26 -10.45
N PHE A 251 -26.55 1.59 -10.39
CA PHE A 251 -25.91 2.40 -11.42
C PHE A 251 -24.39 2.33 -11.27
N GLU A 252 -23.79 1.35 -11.95
CA GLU A 252 -22.34 1.26 -12.16
C GLU A 252 -21.84 2.37 -13.08
N LEU A 253 -20.91 3.18 -12.57
CA LEU A 253 -20.20 4.23 -13.29
C LEU A 253 -18.74 3.81 -13.46
N GLY A 254 -18.22 3.87 -14.68
CA GLY A 254 -16.83 3.50 -14.99
C GLY A 254 -15.82 4.61 -14.70
N ASP A 255 -14.58 4.37 -15.12
CA ASP A 255 -13.63 5.45 -15.43
C ASP A 255 -14.02 6.09 -16.77
N TYR A 256 -13.79 7.39 -16.93
CA TYR A 256 -14.06 8.10 -18.18
C TYR A 256 -12.95 7.86 -19.22
N GLU A 257 -13.35 7.82 -20.50
CA GLU A 257 -12.42 7.88 -21.62
C GLU A 257 -11.86 9.28 -21.85
N VAL A 258 -10.72 9.37 -22.54
CA VAL A 258 -10.01 10.66 -22.73
C VAL A 258 -10.87 11.74 -23.40
N PRO A 259 -11.72 11.45 -24.41
CA PRO A 259 -12.65 12.45 -24.95
C PRO A 259 -13.68 12.97 -23.94
N GLU A 260 -14.18 12.12 -23.04
CA GLU A 260 -15.14 12.49 -22.00
C GLU A 260 -14.47 13.36 -20.92
N LEU A 261 -13.24 13.02 -20.53
CA LEU A 261 -12.41 13.85 -19.65
C LEU A 261 -12.13 15.23 -20.26
N MET A 262 -12.00 15.33 -21.58
CA MET A 262 -11.90 16.61 -22.30
C MET A 262 -13.24 17.36 -22.38
N GLY A 263 -14.37 16.67 -22.48
CA GLY A 263 -15.70 17.28 -22.34
C GLY A 263 -15.92 17.88 -20.95
N ILE A 264 -15.50 17.18 -19.90
CA ILE A 264 -15.50 17.68 -18.51
C ILE A 264 -14.52 18.86 -18.34
N LEU A 265 -13.39 18.85 -19.06
CA LEU A 265 -12.43 19.95 -19.08
C LEU A 265 -13.07 21.22 -19.67
N ASP A 266 -13.57 21.13 -20.90
CA ASP A 266 -14.17 22.27 -21.62
C ASP A 266 -15.42 22.80 -20.88
N ALA A 267 -16.25 21.93 -20.29
CA ALA A 267 -17.38 22.34 -19.46
C ALA A 267 -16.95 23.10 -18.18
N LYS A 268 -15.86 22.69 -17.51
CA LYS A 268 -15.32 23.42 -16.35
C LYS A 268 -14.67 24.74 -16.78
N LEU A 269 -13.98 24.76 -17.93
CA LEU A 269 -13.36 25.97 -18.48
C LEU A 269 -14.42 27.03 -18.82
N ALA A 270 -15.47 26.65 -19.55
CA ALA A 270 -16.60 27.52 -19.86
C ALA A 270 -17.33 28.03 -18.60
N LYS A 271 -17.58 27.16 -17.60
CA LYS A 271 -18.25 27.54 -16.35
C LYS A 271 -17.47 28.59 -15.52
N ASP A 272 -16.16 28.61 -15.63
CA ASP A 272 -15.28 29.54 -14.92
C ASP A 272 -14.84 30.75 -15.80
N GLY A 273 -15.32 30.85 -17.04
CA GLY A 273 -14.98 31.97 -17.95
C GLY A 273 -13.51 32.01 -18.40
N ILE A 274 -12.91 30.84 -18.61
CA ILE A 274 -11.48 30.67 -18.95
C ILE A 274 -11.40 29.88 -20.25
N ASP A 275 -10.72 30.41 -21.25
CA ASP A 275 -10.51 29.75 -22.54
C ASP A 275 -9.20 28.94 -22.55
N ALA A 276 -9.02 28.07 -23.55
CA ALA A 276 -7.78 27.33 -23.76
C ALA A 276 -7.47 27.22 -25.24
N THR A 277 -6.21 27.47 -25.62
CA THR A 277 -5.75 27.25 -27.00
C THR A 277 -5.84 25.77 -27.39
N GLU A 278 -6.07 25.46 -28.67
CA GLU A 278 -6.16 24.07 -29.14
C GLU A 278 -4.87 23.26 -28.88
N GLN A 279 -3.70 23.91 -28.92
CA GLN A 279 -2.44 23.29 -28.47
C GLN A 279 -2.44 22.98 -26.97
N ALA A 280 -3.01 23.86 -26.13
CA ALA A 280 -3.16 23.61 -24.71
C ALA A 280 -4.15 22.47 -24.43
N LYS A 281 -5.24 22.35 -25.20
CA LYS A 281 -6.16 21.20 -25.13
C LYS A 281 -5.49 19.88 -25.50
N GLN A 282 -4.66 19.86 -26.56
CA GLN A 282 -3.86 18.68 -26.92
C GLN A 282 -2.90 18.27 -25.79
N VAL A 283 -2.25 19.22 -25.13
CA VAL A 283 -1.39 18.95 -23.98
C VAL A 283 -2.18 18.50 -22.76
N ALA A 284 -3.33 19.10 -22.46
CA ALA A 284 -4.23 18.68 -21.39
C ALA A 284 -4.69 17.22 -21.60
N SER A 285 -5.06 16.85 -22.83
CA SER A 285 -5.36 15.47 -23.22
C SER A 285 -4.18 14.53 -22.93
N GLN A 286 -2.96 14.87 -23.35
CA GLN A 286 -1.76 14.07 -23.06
C GLN A 286 -1.43 13.98 -21.56
N VAL A 287 -1.72 15.01 -20.76
CA VAL A 287 -1.59 14.96 -19.29
C VAL A 287 -2.63 14.01 -18.70
N LEU A 288 -3.88 14.05 -19.17
CA LEU A 288 -4.96 13.17 -18.71
C LEU A 288 -4.74 11.70 -19.09
N THR A 289 -4.25 11.42 -20.32
CA THR A 289 -3.84 10.07 -20.72
C THR A 289 -2.77 9.50 -19.79
N ARG A 290 -1.73 10.28 -19.46
CA ARG A 290 -0.69 9.89 -18.50
C ARG A 290 -1.20 9.79 -17.05
N ALA A 291 -2.22 10.56 -16.69
CA ALA A 291 -2.84 10.48 -15.35
C ALA A 291 -3.67 9.20 -15.18
N ARG A 292 -4.39 8.75 -16.22
CA ARG A 292 -5.19 7.52 -16.22
C ARG A 292 -4.37 6.23 -16.05
N ASP A 293 -3.07 6.28 -16.34
CA ASP A 293 -2.15 5.16 -16.13
C ASP A 293 -1.58 5.08 -14.69
N ARG A 294 -1.91 6.04 -13.82
CA ARG A 294 -1.47 6.08 -12.42
C ARG A 294 -2.44 5.32 -11.49
N PRO A 295 -1.96 4.80 -10.34
CA PRO A 295 -2.84 4.26 -9.32
C PRO A 295 -3.60 5.41 -8.64
N GLY A 296 -4.87 5.18 -8.29
CA GLY A 296 -5.71 6.20 -7.65
C GLY A 296 -6.15 7.34 -8.57
N PHE A 297 -6.16 7.14 -9.90
CA PHE A 297 -6.72 8.09 -10.86
C PHE A 297 -8.14 8.52 -10.46
N GLY A 298 -8.35 9.84 -10.39
CA GLY A 298 -9.54 10.45 -9.82
C GLY A 298 -10.58 10.94 -10.83
N ASN A 299 -10.52 10.54 -12.10
CA ASN A 299 -11.53 10.92 -13.12
C ASN A 299 -11.76 12.45 -13.18
N GLY A 300 -13.00 12.91 -13.01
CA GLY A 300 -13.34 14.34 -12.97
C GLY A 300 -12.66 15.12 -11.84
N ARG A 301 -12.21 14.44 -10.76
CA ARG A 301 -11.37 15.05 -9.71
C ARG A 301 -9.99 15.38 -10.24
N ASP A 302 -9.41 14.58 -11.13
CA ASP A 302 -8.11 14.90 -11.73
C ASP A 302 -8.21 15.93 -12.86
N VAL A 303 -9.32 15.96 -13.61
CA VAL A 303 -9.63 17.12 -14.47
C VAL A 303 -9.76 18.39 -13.63
N HIS A 304 -10.45 18.31 -12.48
CA HIS A 304 -10.56 19.43 -11.55
C HIS A 304 -9.19 19.88 -11.01
N ASN A 305 -8.33 18.94 -10.59
CA ASN A 305 -6.96 19.18 -10.14
C ASN A 305 -6.09 19.81 -11.23
N LEU A 306 -6.18 19.30 -12.47
CA LEU A 306 -5.45 19.79 -13.63
C LEU A 306 -5.79 21.25 -13.94
N VAL A 307 -7.08 21.59 -13.99
CA VAL A 307 -7.55 22.97 -14.20
C VAL A 307 -7.10 23.89 -13.06
N ASN A 308 -7.13 23.43 -11.81
CA ASN A 308 -6.66 24.24 -10.68
C ASN A 308 -5.15 24.51 -10.75
N ARG A 309 -4.35 23.53 -11.19
CA ARG A 309 -2.92 23.73 -11.47
C ARG A 309 -2.70 24.70 -12.63
N ALA A 310 -3.42 24.53 -13.75
CA ALA A 310 -3.31 25.43 -14.91
C ALA A 310 -3.66 26.89 -14.55
N ARG A 311 -4.65 27.12 -13.68
CA ARG A 311 -4.95 28.45 -13.13
C ARG A 311 -3.85 29.02 -12.24
N ALA A 312 -3.12 28.18 -11.50
CA ALA A 312 -1.98 28.62 -10.73
C ALA A 312 -0.81 29.02 -11.66
N SER A 313 -0.53 28.21 -12.68
CA SER A 313 0.44 28.51 -13.74
C SER A 313 0.11 29.83 -14.45
N LEU A 314 -1.14 30.02 -14.90
CA LEU A 314 -1.62 31.24 -15.55
C LEU A 314 -1.43 32.48 -14.66
N LYS A 315 -1.75 32.39 -13.36
CA LYS A 315 -1.52 33.47 -12.39
C LYS A 315 -0.03 33.76 -12.20
N GLN A 316 0.82 32.75 -12.18
CA GLN A 316 2.27 32.93 -12.08
C GLN A 316 2.85 33.56 -13.36
N ARG A 317 2.40 33.11 -14.54
CA ARG A 317 2.76 33.66 -15.85
C ARG A 317 2.38 35.13 -15.97
N ASN A 318 1.11 35.47 -15.72
CA ASN A 318 0.63 36.85 -15.71
C ASN A 318 1.34 37.72 -14.65
N GLY A 319 1.68 37.15 -13.49
CA GLY A 319 2.42 37.84 -12.43
C GLY A 319 3.89 38.13 -12.78
N GLN A 320 4.55 37.26 -13.57
CA GLN A 320 5.94 37.46 -13.99
C GLN A 320 6.08 38.53 -15.10
N THR A 321 5.02 38.83 -15.85
CA THR A 321 4.95 40.02 -16.72
C THR A 321 4.80 41.36 -15.96
N GLY A 322 4.62 41.32 -14.63
CA GLY A 322 4.33 42.50 -13.81
C GLY A 322 5.56 43.22 -13.26
N GLN A 323 6.22 44.04 -14.08
CA GLN A 323 6.82 45.27 -13.53
C GLN A 323 5.62 46.18 -13.13
N PRO A 324 5.61 46.82 -11.95
CA PRO A 324 4.44 47.58 -11.51
C PRO A 324 4.20 48.76 -12.48
N PRO A 325 3.03 48.83 -13.15
CA PRO A 325 2.81 49.81 -14.20
C PRO A 325 2.80 51.22 -13.58
N GLY A 326 3.61 52.10 -14.15
CA GLY A 326 3.59 53.52 -13.81
C GLY A 326 2.22 54.12 -14.12
N ASP A 327 1.83 55.20 -13.44
CA ASP A 327 0.45 55.70 -13.52
C ASP A 327 0.02 56.17 -14.92
N ALA A 328 0.96 56.41 -15.83
CA ALA A 328 0.70 56.62 -17.25
C ALA A 328 0.20 55.35 -17.99
N GLU A 329 0.76 54.17 -17.70
CA GLU A 329 0.30 52.90 -18.29
C GLU A 329 -1.08 52.49 -17.74
N ARG A 330 -1.37 52.81 -16.48
CA ARG A 330 -2.71 52.61 -15.90
C ARG A 330 -3.78 53.40 -16.66
N ALA A 331 -3.46 54.63 -17.10
CA ALA A 331 -4.37 55.42 -17.93
C ALA A 331 -4.53 54.84 -19.35
N ALA A 332 -3.43 54.38 -19.98
CA ALA A 332 -3.48 53.77 -21.30
C ALA A 332 -4.26 52.44 -21.32
N ALA A 333 -4.07 51.60 -20.29
CA ALA A 333 -4.78 50.33 -20.12
C ALA A 333 -6.29 50.48 -19.84
N LEU A 334 -6.76 51.70 -19.53
CA LEU A 334 -8.19 52.02 -19.40
C LEU A 334 -8.82 52.46 -20.73
N ALA A 335 -8.01 52.82 -21.73
CA ALA A 335 -8.44 53.47 -22.97
C ALA A 335 -8.40 52.55 -24.21
N VAL A 336 -7.68 51.42 -24.13
CA VAL A 336 -7.69 50.38 -25.18
C VAL A 336 -8.75 49.33 -24.85
N SER A 337 -9.51 48.88 -25.86
CA SER A 337 -10.65 47.96 -25.76
C SER A 337 -10.43 46.80 -24.79
N LEU A 338 -11.18 46.81 -23.68
CA LEU A 338 -10.99 45.90 -22.52
C LEU A 338 -10.99 44.42 -22.89
N ASP A 339 -11.78 44.01 -23.88
CA ASP A 339 -12.05 42.59 -24.17
C ASP A 339 -10.80 41.82 -24.63
N ALA A 340 -9.98 42.40 -25.50
CA ALA A 340 -8.87 41.68 -26.15
C ALA A 340 -7.73 41.30 -25.18
N ASP A 341 -7.38 42.21 -24.27
CA ASP A 341 -6.32 41.97 -23.27
C ASP A 341 -6.84 41.28 -22.01
N LEU A 342 -8.13 41.41 -21.68
CA LEU A 342 -8.75 40.57 -20.66
C LEU A 342 -8.83 39.11 -21.12
N HIS A 343 -9.27 38.87 -22.36
CA HIS A 343 -9.31 37.54 -22.96
C HIS A 343 -7.90 36.91 -23.03
N ARG A 344 -6.88 37.64 -23.51
CA ARG A 344 -5.48 37.13 -23.48
C ARG A 344 -4.98 36.75 -22.08
N ARG A 345 -5.40 37.45 -21.03
CA ARG A 345 -5.04 37.13 -19.63
C ARG A 345 -5.82 35.95 -19.05
N LEU A 346 -6.87 35.48 -19.73
CA LEU A 346 -7.75 34.38 -19.36
C LEU A 346 -7.63 33.13 -20.26
N VAL A 347 -6.80 33.18 -21.31
CA VAL A 347 -6.52 32.02 -22.18
C VAL A 347 -5.37 31.17 -21.64
N LEU A 348 -5.62 29.87 -21.47
CA LEU A 348 -4.63 28.87 -21.10
C LEU A 348 -3.76 28.43 -22.29
N GLU A 349 -2.46 28.34 -22.02
CA GLU A 349 -1.41 27.93 -22.94
C GLU A 349 -0.87 26.52 -22.62
N PRO A 350 -0.19 25.85 -23.56
CA PRO A 350 0.42 24.52 -23.35
C PRO A 350 1.24 24.42 -22.06
N GLN A 351 2.01 25.46 -21.77
CA GLN A 351 2.89 25.55 -20.59
C GLN A 351 2.14 25.66 -19.25
N ASP A 352 0.87 26.09 -19.25
CA ASP A 352 0.10 26.18 -18.01
C ASP A 352 -0.32 24.78 -17.51
N PHE A 353 -0.61 23.86 -18.42
CA PHE A 353 -0.97 22.47 -18.12
C PHE A 353 0.24 21.57 -17.84
N ASP A 354 1.33 21.73 -18.61
CA ASP A 354 2.59 20.99 -18.49
C ASP A 354 3.77 21.91 -18.83
N SER A 355 4.57 22.28 -17.83
CA SER A 355 5.77 23.13 -17.99
C SER A 355 6.85 22.49 -18.87
N HIS A 356 6.70 21.22 -19.22
CA HIS A 356 7.58 20.45 -20.08
C HIS A 356 6.77 19.84 -21.25
N TRP A 357 5.78 20.55 -21.78
CA TRP A 357 4.93 20.06 -22.88
C TRP A 357 5.70 19.73 -24.17
N ASP A 358 6.70 20.53 -24.57
CA ASP A 358 7.55 20.31 -25.76
C ASP A 358 8.61 19.19 -25.57
N ARG A 359 8.31 18.24 -24.69
CA ARG A 359 9.24 17.17 -24.25
C ARG A 359 9.72 16.30 -25.39
N SER A 360 8.80 15.87 -26.26
CA SER A 360 9.08 15.00 -27.41
C SER A 360 10.01 15.66 -28.43
N SER A 361 9.82 16.94 -28.73
CA SER A 361 10.66 17.70 -29.68
C SER A 361 12.06 17.99 -29.11
N ALA A 362 12.16 18.15 -27.78
CA ALA A 362 13.43 18.36 -27.08
C ALA A 362 14.22 17.06 -26.81
N ALA A 363 13.54 15.91 -26.72
CA ALA A 363 14.09 14.64 -26.24
C ALA A 363 15.37 14.21 -26.98
N GLY A 364 15.37 14.23 -28.31
CA GLY A 364 16.52 13.81 -29.13
C GLY A 364 17.79 14.67 -28.93
N ARG A 365 17.64 15.93 -28.49
CA ARG A 365 18.78 16.79 -28.12
C ARG A 365 19.23 16.56 -26.68
N LYS A 366 18.30 16.44 -25.72
CA LYS A 366 18.60 16.18 -24.31
C LYS A 366 19.24 14.80 -24.07
N SER A 367 18.83 13.78 -24.82
CA SER A 367 19.22 12.37 -24.58
C SER A 367 20.74 12.16 -24.59
N ARG A 368 21.48 12.80 -25.51
CA ARG A 368 22.96 12.76 -25.51
C ARG A 368 23.56 13.43 -24.27
N ASP A 369 22.98 14.54 -23.81
CA ASP A 369 23.50 15.27 -22.64
C ASP A 369 23.35 14.47 -21.34
N LEU A 370 22.26 13.71 -21.20
CA LEU A 370 21.99 12.88 -20.01
C LEU A 370 23.06 11.82 -19.74
N PHE A 371 23.82 11.40 -20.75
CA PHE A 371 24.88 10.40 -20.65
C PHE A 371 26.29 10.93 -20.91
N LYS A 372 26.50 12.24 -21.10
CA LYS A 372 27.85 12.84 -21.29
C LYS A 372 28.84 12.50 -20.16
N GLU A 373 28.32 12.23 -18.96
CA GLU A 373 29.12 11.83 -17.80
C GLU A 373 29.54 10.34 -17.84
N PHE A 374 28.80 9.49 -18.54
CA PHE A 374 29.02 8.05 -18.60
C PHE A 374 30.04 7.68 -19.69
N VAL A 375 31.02 6.84 -19.34
CA VAL A 375 32.10 6.44 -20.24
C VAL A 375 31.89 5.01 -20.73
N GLY A 376 31.77 4.82 -22.06
CA GLY A 376 31.59 3.50 -22.67
C GLY A 376 30.14 3.05 -22.85
N PHE A 377 29.19 3.99 -22.81
CA PHE A 377 27.75 3.72 -22.91
C PHE A 377 27.19 3.97 -24.32
N ASP A 378 28.06 4.23 -25.29
CA ASP A 378 27.71 4.77 -26.62
C ASP A 378 26.71 3.88 -27.39
N ALA A 379 26.88 2.56 -27.37
CA ALA A 379 25.94 1.61 -27.98
C ALA A 379 24.57 1.53 -27.26
N VAL A 380 24.52 1.83 -25.96
CA VAL A 380 23.27 1.91 -25.18
C VAL A 380 22.54 3.21 -25.51
N ILE A 381 23.28 4.31 -25.60
CA ILE A 381 22.80 5.64 -25.99
C ILE A 381 22.20 5.61 -27.41
N GLU A 382 22.84 4.90 -28.34
CA GLU A 382 22.36 4.70 -29.72
C GLU A 382 21.03 3.91 -29.75
N GLN A 383 20.89 2.84 -28.98
CA GLN A 383 19.63 2.09 -28.87
C GLN A 383 18.47 2.96 -28.34
N PHE A 384 18.71 3.81 -27.35
CA PHE A 384 17.66 4.70 -26.83
C PHE A 384 17.31 5.86 -27.78
N GLN A 385 18.25 6.31 -28.62
CA GLN A 385 17.93 7.22 -29.72
C GLN A 385 17.03 6.54 -30.76
N GLY A 386 17.31 5.29 -31.13
CA GLY A 386 16.45 4.51 -32.02
C GLY A 386 15.01 4.37 -31.48
N TYR A 387 14.82 4.19 -30.17
CA TYR A 387 13.46 4.18 -29.58
C TYR A 387 12.81 5.58 -29.58
N GLN A 388 13.57 6.66 -29.36
CA GLN A 388 13.05 8.04 -29.43
C GLN A 388 12.62 8.42 -30.86
N GLU A 389 13.42 8.07 -31.87
CA GLU A 389 13.11 8.30 -33.28
C GLU A 389 11.90 7.46 -33.74
N MET A 390 11.83 6.19 -33.33
CA MET A 390 10.67 5.32 -33.57
C MET A 390 9.40 5.88 -32.92
N ALA A 391 9.48 6.37 -31.67
CA ALA A 391 8.36 6.99 -30.96
C ALA A 391 7.86 8.25 -31.68
N ALA A 392 8.77 9.09 -32.18
CA ALA A 392 8.42 10.29 -32.93
C ALA A 392 7.77 9.94 -34.28
N GLY A 393 8.37 9.04 -35.06
CA GLY A 393 7.86 8.65 -36.38
C GLY A 393 6.48 7.99 -36.33
N MET A 394 6.21 7.13 -35.34
CA MET A 394 4.88 6.52 -35.17
C MET A 394 3.81 7.56 -34.80
N ARG A 395 4.16 8.52 -33.95
CA ARG A 395 3.26 9.64 -33.59
C ARG A 395 2.96 10.57 -34.77
N MET A 396 3.93 10.84 -35.66
CA MET A 396 3.66 11.59 -36.90
C MET A 396 2.64 10.88 -37.82
N HIS A 397 2.55 9.55 -37.74
CA HIS A 397 1.55 8.75 -38.45
C HIS A 397 0.28 8.44 -37.62
N GLY A 398 0.07 9.12 -36.49
CA GLY A 398 -1.11 8.93 -35.63
C GLY A 398 -1.20 7.55 -34.94
N LYS A 399 -0.10 6.81 -34.86
CA LYS A 399 -0.03 5.48 -34.23
C LYS A 399 0.56 5.58 -32.83
N ASP A 400 0.02 4.80 -31.89
CA ASP A 400 0.64 4.63 -30.57
C ASP A 400 1.97 3.85 -30.72
N PRO A 401 3.12 4.38 -30.27
CA PRO A 401 4.38 3.64 -30.26
C PRO A 401 4.53 2.64 -29.10
N ARG A 402 3.66 2.64 -28.07
CA ARG A 402 3.77 1.71 -26.93
C ARG A 402 3.88 0.23 -27.33
N PRO A 403 3.15 -0.29 -28.33
CA PRO A 403 3.26 -1.69 -28.76
C PRO A 403 4.63 -2.09 -29.35
N ASN A 404 5.40 -1.11 -29.83
CA ASN A 404 6.65 -1.33 -30.55
C ASN A 404 7.91 -1.12 -29.68
N ILE A 405 7.77 -0.46 -28.53
CA ILE A 405 8.88 -0.09 -27.65
C ILE A 405 8.91 -1.01 -26.42
N PRO A 406 10.06 -1.57 -26.03
CA PRO A 406 10.17 -2.45 -24.87
C PRO A 406 10.01 -1.67 -23.56
N PHE A 407 9.12 -2.15 -22.68
CA PHE A 407 8.94 -1.67 -21.29
C PHE A 407 9.60 -2.59 -20.26
N THR A 408 10.37 -3.58 -20.71
CA THR A 408 10.98 -4.64 -19.90
C THR A 408 12.43 -4.85 -20.32
N PHE A 409 13.36 -4.62 -19.39
CA PHE A 409 14.80 -4.71 -19.64
C PHE A 409 15.52 -5.58 -18.59
N ILE A 410 16.63 -6.18 -18.99
CA ILE A 410 17.54 -6.91 -18.10
C ILE A 410 18.91 -6.23 -18.10
N PHE A 411 19.39 -5.80 -16.93
CA PHE A 411 20.68 -5.14 -16.76
C PHE A 411 21.71 -6.14 -16.22
N LYS A 412 22.53 -6.68 -17.12
CA LYS A 412 23.51 -7.73 -16.82
C LYS A 412 24.92 -7.15 -16.68
N GLY A 413 25.58 -7.35 -15.54
CA GLY A 413 27.02 -7.05 -15.43
C GLY A 413 27.57 -6.96 -14.00
N PRO A 414 28.88 -6.74 -13.84
CA PRO A 414 29.57 -6.63 -12.55
C PRO A 414 28.99 -5.54 -11.61
N PRO A 415 29.35 -5.53 -10.31
CA PRO A 415 28.98 -4.44 -9.41
C PRO A 415 29.72 -3.14 -9.79
N GLY A 416 29.17 -1.99 -9.40
CA GLY A 416 29.78 -0.67 -9.65
C GLY A 416 29.88 -0.24 -11.12
N THR A 417 29.19 -0.91 -12.05
CA THR A 417 29.15 -0.58 -13.48
C THR A 417 28.05 0.44 -13.85
N GLY A 418 27.37 1.05 -12.87
CA GLY A 418 26.38 2.11 -13.12
C GLY A 418 24.96 1.65 -13.46
N LYS A 419 24.60 0.38 -13.22
CA LYS A 419 23.26 -0.19 -13.46
C LYS A 419 22.12 0.68 -12.91
N THR A 420 22.11 0.95 -11.60
CA THR A 420 21.08 1.75 -10.91
C THR A 420 20.99 3.18 -11.44
N THR A 421 22.13 3.83 -11.68
CA THR A 421 22.18 5.20 -12.20
C THR A 421 21.68 5.27 -13.66
N THR A 422 21.92 4.22 -14.45
CA THR A 422 21.39 4.07 -15.81
C THR A 422 19.87 3.88 -15.78
N ALA A 423 19.32 3.14 -14.81
CA ALA A 423 17.88 2.99 -14.65
C ALA A 423 17.17 4.33 -14.42
N ARG A 424 17.76 5.21 -13.60
CA ARG A 424 17.26 6.59 -13.37
C ARG A 424 17.28 7.44 -14.65
N LYS A 425 18.35 7.34 -15.47
CA LYS A 425 18.41 8.00 -16.78
C LYS A 425 17.43 7.41 -17.81
N LEU A 426 17.17 6.11 -17.75
CA LEU A 426 16.20 5.42 -18.60
C LEU A 426 14.76 5.82 -18.24
N GLY A 427 14.47 5.97 -16.93
CA GLY A 427 13.23 6.59 -16.43
C GLY A 427 13.02 8.00 -16.97
N GLN A 428 14.06 8.85 -16.90
CA GLN A 428 14.04 10.19 -17.48
C GLN A 428 13.78 10.17 -19.01
N ILE A 429 14.41 9.25 -19.77
CA ILE A 429 14.14 9.07 -21.20
C ILE A 429 12.67 8.68 -21.46
N PHE A 430 12.11 7.74 -20.70
CA PHE A 430 10.71 7.30 -20.88
C PHE A 430 9.68 8.34 -20.42
N TYR A 431 10.04 9.21 -19.47
CA TYR A 431 9.26 10.39 -19.06
C TYR A 431 9.34 11.53 -20.09
N ASP A 432 10.50 11.76 -20.72
CA ASP A 432 10.69 12.71 -21.82
C ASP A 432 10.04 12.24 -23.13
N MET A 433 9.98 10.92 -23.37
CA MET A 433 9.13 10.33 -24.42
C MET A 433 7.62 10.38 -24.07
N GLY A 434 7.25 10.71 -22.83
CA GLY A 434 5.85 10.80 -22.39
C GLY A 434 5.15 9.44 -22.24
N PHE A 435 5.89 8.35 -22.04
CA PHE A 435 5.31 7.04 -21.71
C PHE A 435 5.08 6.89 -20.21
N LEU A 436 6.02 7.37 -19.40
CA LEU A 436 5.87 7.41 -17.96
C LEU A 436 5.29 8.76 -17.50
N ALA A 437 4.63 8.72 -16.35
CA ALA A 437 4.01 9.88 -15.72
C ALA A 437 4.90 10.50 -14.62
N SER A 438 6.02 9.86 -14.28
CA SER A 438 7.15 10.37 -13.48
C SER A 438 8.46 9.73 -13.99
N ASP A 439 9.61 10.38 -13.80
CA ASP A 439 10.95 9.80 -14.04
C ASP A 439 11.51 9.04 -12.82
N GLU A 440 10.79 9.12 -11.70
CA GLU A 440 11.06 8.43 -10.43
C GLU A 440 11.26 6.91 -10.59
N VAL A 441 12.25 6.37 -9.87
CA VAL A 441 12.56 4.93 -9.82
C VAL A 441 12.21 4.36 -8.45
N ILE A 442 11.32 3.38 -8.43
CA ILE A 442 11.06 2.52 -7.28
C ILE A 442 12.14 1.43 -7.27
N GLU A 443 13.14 1.59 -6.42
CA GLU A 443 14.24 0.63 -6.23
C GLU A 443 13.86 -0.38 -5.14
N CYS A 444 13.96 -1.67 -5.43
CA CYS A 444 13.82 -2.76 -4.47
C CYS A 444 14.79 -3.90 -4.79
N SER A 445 15.04 -4.79 -3.83
CA SER A 445 15.79 -6.02 -4.03
C SER A 445 14.85 -7.20 -4.29
N ALA A 446 15.39 -8.28 -4.85
CA ALA A 446 14.71 -9.58 -4.88
C ALA A 446 14.19 -10.05 -3.51
N SER A 447 14.84 -9.67 -2.41
CA SER A 447 14.44 -10.05 -1.05
C SER A 447 13.23 -9.26 -0.54
N ASP A 448 12.99 -8.04 -1.01
CA ASP A 448 11.83 -7.21 -0.61
C ASP A 448 10.51 -7.69 -1.26
N LEU A 449 10.62 -8.50 -2.32
CA LEU A 449 9.49 -9.10 -3.03
C LEU A 449 9.01 -10.42 -2.39
N ILE A 450 9.83 -11.04 -1.51
CA ILE A 450 9.57 -12.35 -0.91
C ILE A 450 8.88 -12.18 0.44
N GLY A 451 7.73 -12.84 0.62
CA GLY A 451 6.99 -12.81 1.88
C GLY A 451 7.65 -13.65 2.99
N GLN A 452 7.59 -13.16 4.23
CA GLN A 452 8.05 -13.89 5.42
C GLN A 452 7.15 -15.11 5.77
N HIS A 453 5.96 -15.19 5.19
CA HIS A 453 4.94 -16.21 5.46
C HIS A 453 4.21 -16.60 4.16
N LEU A 454 3.65 -17.82 4.12
CA LEU A 454 2.91 -18.35 2.97
C LEU A 454 1.73 -17.44 2.59
N GLY A 455 1.62 -17.10 1.31
CA GLY A 455 0.58 -16.22 0.76
C GLY A 455 0.84 -14.71 0.91
N HIS A 456 1.94 -14.28 1.55
CA HIS A 456 2.31 -12.85 1.63
C HIS A 456 3.13 -12.35 0.43
N THR A 457 3.71 -13.24 -0.38
CA THR A 457 4.55 -12.86 -1.52
C THR A 457 3.73 -12.21 -2.64
N ALA A 458 2.64 -12.83 -3.09
CA ALA A 458 1.78 -12.26 -4.13
C ALA A 458 1.31 -10.81 -3.84
N PRO A 459 0.71 -10.48 -2.66
CA PRO A 459 0.32 -9.10 -2.36
C PRO A 459 1.51 -8.13 -2.21
N LEU A 460 2.70 -8.60 -1.79
CA LEU A 460 3.91 -7.76 -1.78
C LEU A 460 4.30 -7.36 -3.21
N VAL A 461 4.42 -8.32 -4.12
CA VAL A 461 4.74 -8.09 -5.54
C VAL A 461 3.71 -7.17 -6.20
N GLN A 462 2.41 -7.41 -5.97
CA GLN A 462 1.34 -6.52 -6.43
C GLN A 462 1.52 -5.09 -5.88
N SER A 463 1.84 -4.92 -4.60
CA SER A 463 2.07 -3.58 -4.03
C SER A 463 3.24 -2.84 -4.68
N PHE A 464 4.29 -3.54 -5.11
CA PHE A 464 5.42 -2.93 -5.82
C PHE A 464 5.07 -2.57 -7.27
N LEU A 465 4.32 -3.43 -7.96
CA LEU A 465 3.77 -3.11 -9.28
C LEU A 465 2.83 -1.89 -9.24
N GLU A 466 1.98 -1.78 -8.22
CA GLU A 466 1.11 -0.62 -8.01
C GLU A 466 1.90 0.66 -7.68
N LYS A 467 2.87 0.60 -6.76
CA LYS A 467 3.75 1.76 -6.45
C LYS A 467 4.51 2.28 -7.67
N ALA A 468 4.81 1.40 -8.61
CA ALA A 468 5.55 1.71 -9.84
C ALA A 468 4.66 2.04 -11.06
N LEU A 469 3.33 2.01 -10.96
CA LEU A 469 2.44 2.41 -12.07
C LEU A 469 2.71 3.87 -12.50
N GLY A 470 3.00 4.07 -13.78
CA GLY A 470 3.43 5.35 -14.34
C GLY A 470 4.88 5.74 -14.00
N LYS A 471 5.70 4.84 -13.44
CA LYS A 471 7.09 5.04 -13.00
C LYS A 471 8.00 3.90 -13.48
N VAL A 472 9.24 3.85 -12.97
CA VAL A 472 10.16 2.72 -13.12
C VAL A 472 10.11 1.80 -11.90
N LEU A 473 10.12 0.49 -12.10
CA LEU A 473 10.43 -0.53 -11.09
C LEU A 473 11.81 -1.12 -11.38
N PHE A 474 12.76 -0.93 -10.46
CA PHE A 474 14.12 -1.46 -10.56
C PHE A 474 14.33 -2.52 -9.49
N ILE A 475 14.45 -3.78 -9.91
CA ILE A 475 14.65 -4.94 -9.03
C ILE A 475 16.14 -5.30 -9.10
N ASP A 476 16.92 -4.96 -8.08
CA ASP A 476 18.33 -5.35 -7.98
C ASP A 476 18.50 -6.77 -7.40
N GLU A 477 19.63 -7.38 -7.73
CA GLU A 477 19.97 -8.78 -7.41
C GLU A 477 18.85 -9.79 -7.82
N ALA A 478 18.13 -9.50 -8.90
CA ALA A 478 16.96 -10.25 -9.35
C ALA A 478 17.22 -11.76 -9.57
N TYR A 479 18.47 -12.15 -9.83
CA TYR A 479 18.91 -13.54 -9.93
C TYR A 479 18.62 -14.38 -8.66
N ARG A 480 18.49 -13.74 -7.48
CA ARG A 480 18.14 -14.42 -6.23
C ARG A 480 16.78 -15.13 -6.32
N LEU A 481 15.83 -14.58 -7.09
CA LEU A 481 14.52 -15.19 -7.38
C LEU A 481 14.62 -16.53 -8.15
N GLY A 482 15.80 -16.90 -8.65
CA GLY A 482 16.05 -18.16 -9.34
C GLY A 482 16.85 -19.19 -8.54
N LEU A 483 17.29 -18.87 -7.31
CA LEU A 483 18.22 -19.73 -6.55
C LEU A 483 17.55 -20.98 -5.95
N GLY A 484 16.26 -20.93 -5.61
CA GLY A 484 15.52 -22.09 -5.07
C GLY A 484 15.57 -23.33 -5.99
N ALA A 485 15.67 -23.12 -7.30
CA ALA A 485 15.75 -24.18 -8.31
C ALA A 485 17.07 -25.00 -8.27
N ARG A 486 18.06 -24.65 -7.43
CA ARG A 486 19.40 -25.27 -7.43
C ARG A 486 19.73 -26.23 -6.29
N GLY A 487 18.77 -26.56 -5.44
CA GLY A 487 18.75 -27.87 -4.77
C GLY A 487 18.96 -27.88 -3.26
N VAL A 488 17.87 -27.62 -2.52
CA VAL A 488 17.54 -28.38 -1.31
C VAL A 488 16.11 -28.90 -1.49
N ARG A 489 15.80 -30.13 -1.07
CA ARG A 489 14.41 -30.63 -1.02
C ARG A 489 13.69 -30.09 0.24
N SER A 490 13.62 -28.77 0.37
CA SER A 490 12.78 -28.06 1.34
C SER A 490 11.80 -27.19 0.59
N GLY A 491 10.51 -27.28 0.94
CA GLY A 491 9.44 -26.63 0.18
C GLY A 491 9.28 -25.15 0.52
N THR A 492 10.03 -24.29 -0.16
CA THR A 492 9.80 -22.84 -0.18
C THR A 492 9.32 -22.44 -1.57
N SER A 493 8.01 -22.23 -1.72
CA SER A 493 7.39 -21.82 -2.99
C SER A 493 7.51 -20.32 -3.28
N PHE A 494 8.08 -19.54 -2.35
CA PHE A 494 7.98 -18.08 -2.35
C PHE A 494 8.69 -17.42 -3.54
N GLU A 495 9.88 -17.91 -3.93
CA GLU A 495 10.64 -17.36 -5.05
C GLU A 495 9.93 -17.60 -6.40
N GLU A 496 9.32 -18.79 -6.56
CA GLU A 496 8.53 -19.13 -7.74
C GLU A 496 7.17 -18.39 -7.75
N GLU A 497 6.53 -18.19 -6.59
CA GLU A 497 5.34 -17.35 -6.40
C GLU A 497 5.63 -15.89 -6.78
N ALA A 498 6.77 -15.34 -6.34
CA ALA A 498 7.18 -13.97 -6.64
C ALA A 498 7.37 -13.75 -8.15
N VAL A 499 8.04 -14.67 -8.83
CA VAL A 499 8.24 -14.61 -10.29
C VAL A 499 6.91 -14.86 -11.03
N GLY A 500 6.06 -15.75 -10.52
CA GLY A 500 4.72 -16.02 -11.05
C GLY A 500 3.85 -14.77 -11.08
N GLU A 501 3.67 -14.12 -9.92
CA GLU A 501 2.86 -12.89 -9.83
C GLU A 501 3.50 -11.72 -10.59
N LEU A 502 4.84 -11.63 -10.67
CA LEU A 502 5.50 -10.62 -11.49
C LEU A 502 5.22 -10.81 -13.00
N VAL A 503 5.24 -12.05 -13.49
CA VAL A 503 4.96 -12.37 -14.91
C VAL A 503 3.47 -12.21 -15.25
N ASP A 504 2.57 -12.58 -14.33
CA ASP A 504 1.13 -12.38 -14.51
C ASP A 504 0.76 -10.90 -14.40
N GLY A 505 1.33 -10.18 -13.43
CA GLY A 505 1.32 -8.72 -13.33
C GLY A 505 1.71 -8.04 -14.64
N LEU A 506 2.86 -8.41 -15.21
CA LEU A 506 3.32 -7.92 -16.52
C LEU A 506 2.44 -8.34 -17.72
N THR A 507 1.48 -9.24 -17.52
CA THR A 507 0.51 -9.68 -18.55
C THR A 507 -0.85 -9.00 -18.39
N LYS A 508 -1.25 -8.63 -17.16
CA LYS A 508 -2.48 -7.88 -16.86
C LYS A 508 -2.45 -6.49 -17.54
N LEU A 509 -3.51 -6.13 -18.26
CA LEU A 509 -3.69 -4.83 -18.97
C LEU A 509 -3.61 -3.58 -18.06
N ARG A 510 -3.71 -3.77 -16.73
CA ARG A 510 -3.51 -2.75 -15.71
C ARG A 510 -2.05 -2.28 -15.62
N TYR A 511 -1.08 -3.14 -15.88
CA TYR A 511 0.36 -2.85 -15.71
C TYR A 511 1.13 -2.86 -17.04
N ALA A 512 0.73 -3.72 -17.99
CA ALA A 512 1.38 -3.86 -19.29
C ALA A 512 1.50 -2.50 -20.03
N GLN A 513 2.73 -2.09 -20.37
CA GLN A 513 3.06 -0.83 -21.05
C GLN A 513 2.63 0.46 -20.30
N ARG A 514 2.29 0.35 -19.00
CA ARG A 514 2.01 1.50 -18.10
C ARG A 514 3.09 1.75 -17.05
N LEU A 515 4.03 0.83 -16.89
CA LEU A 515 5.25 1.01 -16.11
C LEU A 515 6.45 0.33 -16.78
N LEU A 516 7.65 0.73 -16.38
CA LEU A 516 8.92 0.26 -16.92
C LEU A 516 9.60 -0.66 -15.90
N VAL A 517 9.82 -1.94 -16.21
CA VAL A 517 10.47 -2.89 -15.30
C VAL A 517 11.90 -3.21 -15.75
N ILE A 518 12.84 -3.11 -14.81
CA ILE A 518 14.26 -3.40 -15.01
C ILE A 518 14.69 -4.46 -13.99
N LEU A 519 15.14 -5.61 -14.46
CA LEU A 519 15.77 -6.66 -13.63
C LEU A 519 17.29 -6.51 -13.68
N ALA A 520 17.95 -6.27 -12.56
CA ALA A 520 19.40 -6.10 -12.50
C ALA A 520 20.10 -7.26 -11.79
N GLY A 521 21.32 -7.58 -12.22
CA GLY A 521 22.14 -8.61 -11.58
C GLY A 521 23.48 -8.87 -12.26
N TYR A 522 24.13 -9.94 -11.83
CA TYR A 522 25.36 -10.46 -12.43
C TYR A 522 25.07 -11.30 -13.69
N GLY A 523 26.06 -11.41 -14.57
CA GLY A 523 25.83 -11.84 -15.95
C GLY A 523 25.34 -13.28 -16.08
N GLU A 524 26.05 -14.23 -15.48
CA GLU A 524 25.78 -15.66 -15.62
C GLU A 524 24.53 -16.07 -14.84
N GLU A 525 24.31 -15.46 -13.68
CA GLU A 525 23.22 -15.73 -12.74
C GLU A 525 21.89 -15.20 -13.28
N MET A 526 21.87 -14.02 -13.90
CA MET A 526 20.70 -13.54 -14.65
C MET A 526 20.43 -14.40 -15.88
N ASP A 527 21.47 -14.88 -16.56
CA ASP A 527 21.32 -15.84 -17.66
C ASP A 527 20.69 -17.17 -17.19
N MET A 528 20.99 -17.62 -15.97
CA MET A 528 20.39 -18.81 -15.36
C MET A 528 18.93 -18.57 -14.96
N LEU A 529 18.58 -17.43 -14.36
CA LEU A 529 17.21 -17.03 -14.03
C LEU A 529 16.28 -17.03 -15.27
N ILE A 530 16.76 -16.47 -16.38
CA ILE A 530 15.98 -16.37 -17.63
C ILE A 530 15.95 -17.72 -18.39
N LYS A 531 16.89 -18.62 -18.14
CA LYS A 531 16.86 -20.00 -18.66
C LYS A 531 15.93 -20.90 -17.85
N SER A 532 15.79 -20.70 -16.53
CA SER A 532 14.88 -21.48 -15.69
C SER A 532 13.42 -21.08 -15.85
N ASN A 533 13.10 -19.77 -15.86
CA ASN A 533 11.71 -19.31 -15.93
C ASN A 533 11.28 -18.90 -17.35
N ARG A 534 10.42 -19.73 -17.98
CA ARG A 534 9.82 -19.47 -19.30
C ARG A 534 9.00 -18.17 -19.35
N GLY A 535 8.35 -17.80 -18.26
CA GLY A 535 7.54 -16.59 -18.13
C GLY A 535 8.39 -15.33 -18.27
N LEU A 536 9.47 -15.22 -17.50
CA LEU A 536 10.44 -14.13 -17.62
C LEU A 536 11.02 -14.05 -19.04
N ARG A 537 11.46 -15.18 -19.61
CA ARG A 537 11.99 -15.24 -20.98
C ARG A 537 11.00 -14.78 -22.05
N GLY A 538 9.70 -14.93 -21.83
CA GLY A 538 8.62 -14.47 -22.71
C GLY A 538 8.17 -13.03 -22.50
N ARG A 539 8.70 -12.32 -21.49
CA ARG A 539 8.34 -10.94 -21.14
C ARG A 539 9.51 -9.97 -21.14
N PHE A 540 10.72 -10.43 -20.84
CA PHE A 540 11.96 -9.65 -20.86
C PHE A 540 12.80 -10.02 -22.09
N ALA A 541 12.56 -9.31 -23.19
CA ALA A 541 13.17 -9.61 -24.49
C ALA A 541 14.42 -8.75 -24.82
N ARG A 542 14.87 -7.89 -23.89
CA ARG A 542 15.97 -6.94 -24.13
C ARG A 542 16.99 -6.95 -22.99
N ASP A 543 18.16 -7.48 -23.31
CA ASP A 543 19.36 -7.39 -22.46
C ASP A 543 20.13 -6.10 -22.72
N ILE A 544 20.58 -5.46 -21.65
CA ILE A 544 21.60 -4.42 -21.67
C ILE A 544 22.79 -4.95 -20.87
N VAL A 545 23.92 -5.14 -21.55
CA VAL A 545 25.16 -5.67 -20.96
C VAL A 545 26.05 -4.50 -20.54
N PHE A 546 26.44 -4.51 -19.27
CA PHE A 546 27.31 -3.52 -18.64
C PHE A 546 28.72 -4.13 -18.54
N PRO A 547 29.66 -3.79 -19.44
CA PRO A 547 31.01 -4.34 -19.41
C PRO A 547 31.79 -3.85 -18.19
N GLN A 548 32.88 -4.55 -17.86
CA GLN A 548 33.89 -4.02 -16.94
C GLN A 548 34.48 -2.72 -17.49
N LEU A 549 34.77 -1.76 -16.61
CA LEU A 549 35.40 -0.51 -17.01
C LEU A 549 36.86 -0.79 -17.40
N THR A 550 37.23 -0.49 -18.64
CA THR A 550 38.62 -0.61 -19.08
C THR A 550 39.52 0.38 -18.33
N PRO A 551 40.83 0.10 -18.14
CA PRO A 551 41.72 1.00 -17.39
C PRO A 551 41.78 2.45 -17.91
N VAL A 552 41.51 2.68 -19.19
CA VAL A 552 41.38 4.04 -19.77
C VAL A 552 40.09 4.73 -19.29
N GLN A 553 38.98 4.01 -19.26
CA GLN A 553 37.68 4.53 -18.79
C GLN A 553 37.72 4.79 -17.28
N CYS A 554 38.35 3.90 -16.50
CA CYS A 554 38.61 4.11 -15.07
C CYS A 554 39.42 5.39 -14.80
N MET A 555 40.48 5.65 -15.57
CA MET A 555 41.27 6.88 -15.45
C MET A 555 40.45 8.14 -15.80
N LYS A 556 39.61 8.07 -16.84
CA LYS A 556 38.70 9.18 -17.19
C LYS A 556 37.67 9.43 -16.09
N PHE A 557 37.06 8.37 -15.55
CA PHE A 557 36.06 8.45 -14.47
C PHE A 557 36.68 9.00 -13.17
N LEU A 558 37.87 8.52 -12.79
CA LEU A 558 38.64 9.07 -11.65
C LEU A 558 38.90 10.58 -11.82
N GLY A 559 39.30 11.01 -13.02
CA GLY A 559 39.48 12.44 -13.34
C GLY A 559 38.17 13.25 -13.28
N GLN A 560 37.04 12.69 -13.72
CA GLN A 560 35.72 13.33 -13.61
C GLN A 560 35.28 13.48 -12.15
N LEU A 561 35.53 12.48 -11.29
CA LEU A 561 35.20 12.54 -9.87
C LEU A 561 36.05 13.59 -9.14
N ILE A 562 37.37 13.55 -9.31
CA ILE A 562 38.30 14.51 -8.70
C ILE A 562 38.00 15.95 -9.20
N GLY A 563 37.67 16.10 -10.48
CA GLY A 563 37.28 17.39 -11.06
C GLY A 563 35.94 17.95 -10.55
N LYS A 564 35.01 17.12 -10.08
CA LYS A 564 33.76 17.58 -9.44
C LYS A 564 34.02 18.25 -8.08
N GLU A 565 35.04 17.80 -7.36
CA GLU A 565 35.51 18.44 -6.12
C GLU A 565 36.43 19.66 -6.39
N GLY A 566 36.51 20.12 -7.65
CA GLY A 566 37.28 21.31 -8.05
C GLY A 566 38.80 21.09 -8.24
N ILE A 567 39.31 19.88 -7.99
CA ILE A 567 40.74 19.59 -8.05
C ILE A 567 41.17 19.34 -9.51
N ILE A 568 42.08 20.17 -10.02
CA ILE A 568 42.56 20.10 -11.40
C ILE A 568 43.84 19.28 -11.49
N ILE A 569 43.74 18.06 -12.05
CA ILE A 569 44.90 17.22 -12.38
C ILE A 569 45.73 17.91 -13.48
N ARG A 570 46.92 18.43 -13.13
CA ARG A 570 47.81 19.11 -14.08
C ARG A 570 48.41 18.12 -15.08
N ASP A 571 48.12 18.34 -16.36
CA ASP A 571 48.34 17.30 -17.37
C ASP A 571 49.77 17.19 -17.92
N LYS A 572 50.62 18.20 -17.68
CA LYS A 572 52.08 18.19 -17.97
C LYS A 572 52.87 17.54 -16.82
N PRO A 573 53.36 16.29 -16.93
CA PRO A 573 54.39 15.79 -16.04
C PRO A 573 55.76 16.44 -16.35
N PRO A 574 56.68 16.55 -15.38
CA PRO A 574 58.09 16.74 -15.70
C PRO A 574 58.63 15.51 -16.46
N PRO A 575 59.66 15.66 -17.32
CA PRO A 575 60.04 14.65 -18.33
C PRO A 575 60.69 13.36 -17.76
N SER A 576 60.64 13.14 -16.46
CA SER A 576 61.36 12.07 -15.74
C SER A 576 60.48 11.19 -14.86
N THR A 577 59.14 11.27 -14.91
CA THR A 577 58.32 10.27 -14.21
C THR A 577 56.99 9.91 -14.88
N ASP A 578 56.94 8.67 -15.33
CA ASP A 578 55.84 7.94 -15.96
C ASP A 578 54.71 7.61 -14.96
N LYS A 579 54.12 8.65 -14.34
CA LYS A 579 53.22 8.55 -13.17
C LYS A 579 51.81 8.10 -13.54
N LYS A 580 51.26 8.59 -14.67
CA LYS A 580 49.94 8.16 -15.20
C LYS A 580 49.93 6.66 -15.50
N ASP A 581 50.96 6.18 -16.19
CA ASP A 581 51.06 4.77 -16.62
C ASP A 581 51.33 3.81 -15.46
N LYS A 582 51.90 4.28 -14.33
CA LYS A 582 51.90 3.50 -13.08
C LYS A 582 50.48 3.27 -12.58
N VAL A 583 49.64 4.31 -12.49
CA VAL A 583 48.24 4.17 -12.07
C VAL A 583 47.44 3.32 -13.07
N HIS A 584 47.62 3.54 -14.37
CA HIS A 584 47.00 2.70 -15.41
C HIS A 584 47.42 1.23 -15.30
N ARG A 585 48.71 0.92 -15.07
CA ARG A 585 49.19 -0.45 -14.83
C ARG A 585 48.63 -1.06 -13.54
N LEU A 586 48.43 -0.27 -12.50
CA LEU A 586 47.82 -0.73 -11.24
C LEU A 586 46.33 -1.03 -11.42
N ILE A 587 45.56 -0.14 -12.06
CA ILE A 587 44.16 -0.40 -12.43
C ILE A 587 44.05 -1.62 -13.36
N LYS A 588 44.98 -1.81 -14.30
CA LYS A 588 45.02 -3.00 -15.17
C LYS A 588 45.32 -4.30 -14.41
N LYS A 589 46.05 -4.24 -13.28
CA LYS A 589 46.23 -5.39 -12.37
C LYS A 589 44.99 -5.64 -11.51
N LEU A 590 44.38 -4.58 -10.98
CA LEU A 590 43.18 -4.67 -10.15
C LEU A 590 41.99 -5.22 -10.96
N GLY A 591 41.80 -4.76 -12.20
CA GLY A 591 40.79 -5.31 -13.12
C GLY A 591 41.01 -6.77 -13.55
N ALA A 592 42.05 -7.44 -13.05
CA ALA A 592 42.28 -8.88 -13.22
C ALA A 592 42.06 -9.69 -11.91
N THR A 593 41.71 -9.04 -10.78
CA THR A 593 41.28 -9.74 -9.57
C THR A 593 39.78 -10.05 -9.60
N ARG A 594 39.32 -10.99 -8.76
CA ARG A 594 37.91 -11.39 -8.69
C ARG A 594 37.04 -10.34 -8.00
N ASP A 595 37.61 -9.60 -7.07
CA ASP A 595 36.88 -8.71 -6.15
C ASP A 595 36.75 -7.27 -6.68
N TRP A 596 37.23 -6.99 -7.90
CA TRP A 596 37.20 -5.68 -8.52
C TRP A 596 35.77 -5.15 -8.75
N SER A 597 35.39 -4.15 -7.97
CA SER A 597 34.05 -3.55 -7.95
C SER A 597 33.89 -2.36 -8.90
N ASN A 598 34.81 -2.22 -9.86
CA ASN A 598 34.79 -1.26 -10.97
C ASN A 598 34.61 0.19 -10.49
N GLY A 599 33.47 0.83 -10.78
CA GLY A 599 33.22 2.22 -10.42
C GLY A 599 33.19 2.48 -8.92
N ARG A 600 32.78 1.50 -8.10
CA ARG A 600 32.77 1.62 -6.62
C ARG A 600 34.19 1.72 -6.05
N ASP A 601 35.14 0.95 -6.59
CA ASP A 601 36.56 1.04 -6.21
C ASP A 601 37.18 2.38 -6.67
N ILE A 602 36.84 2.84 -7.89
CA ILE A 602 37.31 4.13 -8.41
C ILE A 602 36.72 5.31 -7.63
N GLU A 603 35.46 5.24 -7.18
CA GLU A 603 34.87 6.23 -6.27
C GLU A 603 35.54 6.25 -4.89
N THR A 604 35.88 5.07 -4.36
CA THR A 604 36.59 4.94 -3.08
C THR A 604 38.01 5.49 -3.18
N LEU A 605 38.70 5.20 -4.29
CA LEU A 605 40.00 5.78 -4.64
C LEU A 605 39.92 7.30 -4.80
N ALA A 606 38.91 7.83 -5.48
CA ALA A 606 38.70 9.27 -5.63
C ALA A 606 38.53 9.95 -4.26
N LYS A 607 37.66 9.42 -3.39
CA LYS A 607 37.46 9.92 -2.02
C LYS A 607 38.75 9.88 -1.19
N SER A 608 39.56 8.83 -1.33
CA SER A 608 40.86 8.73 -0.66
C SER A 608 41.85 9.79 -1.16
N VAL A 609 41.94 10.01 -2.48
CA VAL A 609 42.81 11.03 -3.08
C VAL A 609 42.40 12.45 -2.66
N VAL A 610 41.09 12.76 -2.68
CA VAL A 610 40.56 14.05 -2.23
C VAL A 610 40.82 14.27 -0.73
N GLY A 611 40.64 13.24 0.10
CA GLY A 611 40.92 13.29 1.53
C GLY A 611 42.40 13.55 1.84
N GLU A 612 43.31 12.87 1.14
CA GLU A 612 44.76 13.12 1.21
C GLU A 612 45.13 14.55 0.79
N ASP A 613 44.55 15.08 -0.30
CA ASP A 613 44.84 16.43 -0.79
C ASP A 613 44.35 17.51 0.19
N MET A 614 43.15 17.36 0.74
CA MET A 614 42.59 18.24 1.78
C MET A 614 43.43 18.21 3.08
N LEU A 615 43.91 17.02 3.48
CA LEU A 615 44.83 16.88 4.62
C LEU A 615 46.19 17.56 4.34
N ARG A 616 46.69 17.48 3.10
CA ARG A 616 47.95 18.13 2.70
C ARG A 616 47.84 19.65 2.70
N CYS A 617 46.76 20.23 2.16
CA CYS A 617 46.50 21.67 2.21
C CYS A 617 46.42 22.16 3.67
N ARG A 618 45.71 21.42 4.53
CA ARG A 618 45.62 21.71 5.97
C ARG A 618 46.98 21.65 6.68
N LEU A 619 47.83 20.67 6.34
CA LEU A 619 49.18 20.52 6.92
C LEU A 619 50.20 21.51 6.35
N ALA A 620 49.98 22.03 5.14
CA ALA A 620 50.81 23.05 4.50
C ALA A 620 50.60 24.47 5.07
N GLY A 621 49.65 24.65 6.00
CA GLY A 621 49.36 25.93 6.64
C GLY A 621 48.34 26.82 5.91
N GLU A 622 47.73 26.34 4.82
CA GLU A 622 46.69 27.07 4.09
C GLU A 622 45.35 27.01 4.86
N MET A 623 45.24 27.77 5.96
CA MET A 623 44.01 27.91 6.73
C MET A 623 42.97 28.76 5.99
N THR A 624 42.20 28.12 5.10
CA THR A 624 41.06 28.74 4.41
C THR A 624 39.84 28.92 5.34
N THR A 625 39.91 29.86 6.29
CA THR A 625 38.80 30.20 7.20
C THR A 625 37.98 31.40 6.71
N SER A 626 37.42 31.35 5.49
CA SER A 626 36.30 32.21 5.05
C SER A 626 35.71 31.72 3.71
N PRO A 627 34.37 31.71 3.50
CA PRO A 627 33.73 31.29 2.24
C PRO A 627 33.77 32.39 1.15
N ALA A 628 34.93 33.04 0.95
CA ALA A 628 35.04 34.33 0.25
C ALA A 628 36.02 34.34 -0.95
N ILE A 629 36.19 33.22 -1.66
CA ILE A 629 36.87 33.21 -2.98
C ILE A 629 35.97 32.54 -4.03
N ARG A 630 34.99 33.31 -4.52
CA ARG A 630 34.36 33.07 -5.84
C ARG A 630 34.89 34.01 -6.94
N GLU A 631 35.77 34.95 -6.58
CA GLU A 631 36.31 35.98 -7.46
C GLU A 631 37.85 36.02 -7.38
N ARG A 632 38.53 35.11 -8.11
CA ARG A 632 39.95 35.28 -8.55
C ARG A 632 40.43 34.22 -9.56
N CYS A 633 39.67 34.03 -10.64
CA CYS A 633 40.15 33.36 -11.86
C CYS A 633 39.81 34.21 -13.09
N PRO A 634 40.76 35.01 -13.62
CA PRO A 634 40.48 35.88 -14.77
C PRO A 634 40.48 35.13 -16.12
N PHE A 635 39.31 35.15 -16.76
CA PHE A 635 39.08 35.21 -18.21
C PHE A 635 39.26 33.97 -19.14
N ARG A 636 38.50 34.06 -20.25
CA ARG A 636 38.57 33.24 -21.47
C ARG A 636 39.61 33.83 -22.44
N GLY A 637 40.27 33.02 -23.28
CA GLY A 637 40.96 33.51 -24.48
C GLY A 637 42.00 32.55 -25.12
N PRO A 638 42.17 32.51 -26.46
CA PRO A 638 43.19 31.72 -27.18
C PRO A 638 44.25 32.61 -27.91
N PRO A 639 45.14 32.11 -28.80
CA PRO A 639 46.19 31.08 -28.57
C PRO A 639 47.61 31.48 -29.12
N LEU A 640 48.64 30.70 -28.76
CA LEU A 640 49.94 30.47 -29.48
C LEU A 640 50.81 31.64 -30.01
N HIS A 641 51.98 31.87 -29.37
CA HIS A 641 53.35 31.67 -29.94
C HIS A 641 54.40 31.72 -28.78
N PRO A 642 55.74 31.65 -28.98
CA PRO A 642 56.69 31.17 -27.97
C PRO A 642 57.62 32.26 -27.42
N ASP A 643 58.74 31.82 -26.81
CA ASP A 643 59.83 32.60 -26.25
C ASP A 643 59.46 33.53 -25.08
N ASP A 644 59.68 33.05 -23.87
CA ASP A 644 60.74 33.67 -23.06
C ASP A 644 61.43 32.66 -22.13
N LYS A 645 62.61 33.01 -21.61
CA LYS A 645 63.53 32.07 -20.95
C LYS A 645 63.41 32.01 -19.43
N VAL A 646 63.37 30.76 -18.95
CA VAL A 646 63.95 30.21 -17.71
C VAL A 646 64.57 31.23 -16.73
N ASP A 647 64.08 31.20 -15.49
CA ASP A 647 64.98 31.02 -14.35
C ASP A 647 64.47 29.84 -13.48
N SER A 648 65.37 29.11 -12.82
CA SER A 648 65.12 27.75 -12.34
C SER A 648 65.76 27.41 -11.00
N SER A 649 65.06 27.75 -9.91
CA SER A 649 65.25 27.10 -8.60
C SER A 649 63.94 27.08 -7.80
N GLN A 650 63.86 26.20 -6.78
CA GLN A 650 62.74 26.08 -5.82
C GLN A 650 61.36 25.61 -6.35
N ALA A 651 61.28 24.41 -6.95
CA ALA A 651 59.98 23.73 -7.18
C ALA A 651 60.00 22.17 -7.03
N ALA A 652 61.09 21.59 -6.54
CA ALA A 652 61.38 20.16 -6.76
C ALA A 652 60.74 19.16 -5.76
N VAL A 653 60.35 19.58 -4.55
CA VAL A 653 60.15 18.65 -3.41
C VAL A 653 58.71 18.10 -3.28
N ALA A 654 57.69 18.88 -3.61
CA ALA A 654 56.30 18.57 -3.24
C ALA A 654 55.66 17.37 -3.98
N SER A 655 56.15 16.99 -5.16
CA SER A 655 55.41 16.08 -6.07
C SER A 655 55.73 14.57 -5.96
N SER A 656 56.57 14.16 -5.00
CA SER A 656 56.95 12.74 -4.82
C SER A 656 56.04 12.00 -3.82
N GLY A 657 55.81 12.59 -2.65
CA GLY A 657 55.13 11.94 -1.53
C GLY A 657 53.68 11.50 -1.79
N ALA A 658 52.96 12.18 -2.70
CA ALA A 658 51.59 11.76 -3.08
C ALA A 658 51.55 10.36 -3.70
N LEU A 659 52.54 10.03 -4.54
CA LEU A 659 52.56 8.79 -5.32
C LEU A 659 53.40 7.69 -4.66
N GLN A 660 54.32 8.04 -3.76
CA GLN A 660 54.87 7.08 -2.82
C GLN A 660 53.79 6.57 -1.85
N ASN A 661 52.92 7.44 -1.31
CA ASN A 661 51.80 7.02 -0.47
C ASN A 661 50.78 6.14 -1.21
N LEU A 662 50.41 6.49 -2.46
CA LEU A 662 49.51 5.68 -3.27
C LEU A 662 50.11 4.29 -3.60
N THR A 663 51.43 4.22 -3.79
CA THR A 663 52.14 2.95 -3.98
C THR A 663 52.25 2.14 -2.68
N SER A 664 52.49 2.80 -1.54
CA SER A 664 52.58 2.12 -0.24
C SER A 664 51.22 1.64 0.27
N TYR A 665 50.12 2.32 -0.05
CA TYR A 665 48.77 1.85 0.26
C TYR A 665 48.45 0.54 -0.45
N LEU A 666 48.66 0.49 -1.78
CA LEU A 666 48.40 -0.70 -2.59
C LEU A 666 49.36 -1.86 -2.27
N ASN A 667 50.62 -1.57 -1.97
CA ASN A 667 51.57 -2.57 -1.46
C ASN A 667 51.20 -3.03 -0.03
N GLY A 668 50.69 -2.14 0.81
CA GLY A 668 50.25 -2.44 2.17
C GLY A 668 49.03 -3.36 2.21
N THR A 669 48.05 -3.16 1.32
CA THR A 669 46.92 -4.09 1.16
C THR A 669 47.37 -5.49 0.70
N LEU A 670 48.41 -5.57 -0.14
CA LEU A 670 49.01 -6.86 -0.53
C LEU A 670 49.83 -7.49 0.61
N ALA A 671 50.57 -6.69 1.37
CA ALA A 671 51.35 -7.15 2.52
C ALA A 671 50.44 -7.69 3.63
N ASN A 672 49.36 -7.00 3.98
CA ASN A 672 48.41 -7.42 5.01
C ASN A 672 47.67 -8.71 4.61
N LEU A 673 47.36 -8.91 3.32
CA LEU A 673 46.86 -10.20 2.85
C LEU A 673 47.88 -11.33 3.05
N SER A 674 49.17 -11.06 2.85
CA SER A 674 50.22 -12.05 3.12
C SER A 674 50.45 -12.33 4.61
N SER A 675 50.30 -11.33 5.49
CA SER A 675 50.44 -11.53 6.94
C SER A 675 49.25 -12.29 7.53
N VAL A 676 48.01 -11.98 7.11
CA VAL A 676 46.81 -12.71 7.54
C VAL A 676 46.86 -14.18 7.08
N LEU A 677 47.37 -14.44 5.86
CA LEU A 677 47.65 -15.82 5.43
C LEU A 677 48.69 -16.48 6.35
N HIS A 678 49.76 -15.78 6.73
CA HIS A 678 50.80 -16.32 7.61
C HIS A 678 50.29 -16.60 9.04
N GLU A 679 49.56 -15.67 9.66
CA GLU A 679 48.93 -15.85 10.99
C GLU A 679 47.95 -17.03 10.97
N SER A 680 47.12 -17.14 9.92
CA SER A 680 46.20 -18.27 9.80
C SER A 680 46.93 -19.61 9.68
N THR A 681 48.10 -19.68 9.02
CA THR A 681 48.91 -20.90 9.00
C THR A 681 49.59 -21.22 10.34
N GLU A 682 50.01 -20.23 11.13
CA GLU A 682 50.50 -20.48 12.50
C GLU A 682 49.38 -20.99 13.41
N TYR A 683 48.19 -20.37 13.35
CA TYR A 683 47.03 -20.81 14.13
C TYR A 683 46.63 -22.26 13.80
N ILE A 684 46.62 -22.62 12.51
CA ILE A 684 46.33 -23.99 12.06
C ILE A 684 47.42 -24.97 12.51
N SER A 685 48.70 -24.60 12.39
CA SER A 685 49.84 -25.41 12.84
C SER A 685 49.83 -25.66 14.35
N GLY A 686 49.56 -24.62 15.15
CA GLY A 686 49.46 -24.71 16.61
C GLY A 686 48.22 -25.49 17.10
N THR A 687 47.09 -25.40 16.39
CA THR A 687 45.86 -26.13 16.75
C THR A 687 45.94 -27.62 16.41
N LEU A 688 46.70 -28.01 15.37
CA LEU A 688 46.80 -29.41 14.90
C LEU A 688 48.11 -30.11 15.29
N GLY A 689 49.10 -29.40 15.84
CA GLY A 689 50.38 -29.97 16.27
C GLY A 689 51.31 -30.42 15.12
N VAL A 690 51.09 -29.94 13.91
CA VAL A 690 51.83 -30.36 12.70
C VAL A 690 52.82 -29.25 12.27
N PRO A 691 54.10 -29.56 11.98
CA PRO A 691 55.08 -28.56 11.56
C PRO A 691 54.64 -27.77 10.31
N PRO A 692 54.89 -26.44 10.24
CA PRO A 692 54.30 -25.58 9.22
C PRO A 692 54.65 -25.97 7.77
N GLY A 693 55.82 -26.58 7.54
CA GLY A 693 56.20 -27.10 6.22
C GLY A 693 55.25 -28.16 5.64
N PHE A 694 54.54 -28.91 6.50
CA PHE A 694 53.51 -29.86 6.07
C PHE A 694 52.16 -29.18 5.75
N VAL A 695 51.87 -28.03 6.35
CA VAL A 695 50.68 -27.22 6.00
C VAL A 695 50.88 -26.61 4.61
N TYR A 696 52.06 -26.05 4.33
CA TYR A 696 52.40 -25.52 3.00
C TYR A 696 52.36 -26.60 1.90
N SER A 697 52.90 -27.81 2.15
CA SER A 697 52.90 -28.88 1.15
C SER A 697 51.51 -29.48 0.90
N SER A 698 50.66 -29.60 1.92
CA SER A 698 49.28 -30.10 1.78
C SER A 698 48.34 -29.09 1.11
N LEU A 699 48.45 -27.79 1.40
CA LEU A 699 47.75 -26.75 0.63
C LEU A 699 48.22 -26.71 -0.83
N ALA A 700 49.53 -26.81 -1.08
CA ALA A 700 50.06 -26.88 -2.44
C ALA A 700 49.53 -28.10 -3.20
N ALA A 701 49.41 -29.27 -2.55
CA ALA A 701 48.82 -30.47 -3.14
C ALA A 701 47.33 -30.30 -3.47
N LEU A 702 46.53 -29.73 -2.55
CA LEU A 702 45.10 -29.44 -2.77
C LEU A 702 44.86 -28.45 -3.93
N VAL A 703 45.77 -27.51 -4.17
CA VAL A 703 45.71 -26.60 -5.32
C VAL A 703 46.27 -27.23 -6.61
N ALA A 704 47.24 -28.15 -6.52
CA ALA A 704 47.85 -28.79 -7.68
C ALA A 704 47.00 -29.92 -8.31
N VAL A 705 46.29 -30.72 -7.49
CA VAL A 705 45.51 -31.89 -7.97
C VAL A 705 44.43 -31.52 -9.01
N PRO A 706 43.63 -30.43 -8.84
CA PRO A 706 42.69 -29.99 -9.88
C PRO A 706 43.35 -29.51 -11.18
N ILE A 707 44.61 -29.05 -11.11
CA ILE A 707 45.31 -28.42 -12.22
C ILE A 707 46.01 -29.45 -13.11
N THR A 708 46.56 -30.54 -12.54
CA THR A 708 47.26 -31.59 -13.30
C THR A 708 46.32 -32.54 -14.04
N MET A 709 45.12 -32.83 -13.51
CA MET A 709 44.16 -33.73 -14.17
C MET A 709 43.42 -33.14 -15.39
N SER A 710 43.64 -31.87 -15.72
CA SER A 710 43.06 -31.23 -16.92
C SER A 710 43.90 -31.43 -18.21
N ARG A 711 45.08 -32.04 -18.14
CA ARG A 711 46.02 -32.14 -19.29
C ARG A 711 46.17 -33.53 -19.92
N TYR A 712 45.61 -34.58 -19.32
CA TYR A 712 45.57 -35.92 -19.92
C TYR A 712 44.12 -36.41 -20.03
N GLY A 713 43.48 -36.08 -21.16
CA GLY A 713 42.14 -36.55 -21.46
C GLY A 713 42.17 -38.00 -21.93
N TRP A 714 41.63 -38.93 -21.12
CA TRP A 714 41.26 -40.26 -21.57
C TRP A 714 39.78 -40.54 -21.33
N SER A 715 39.07 -40.82 -22.42
CA SER A 715 37.66 -41.18 -22.46
C SER A 715 37.48 -42.55 -23.11
N LEU A 716 36.76 -43.45 -22.44
CA LEU A 716 36.07 -44.66 -22.94
C LEU A 716 35.09 -45.05 -21.80
N ARG A 717 33.80 -45.37 -21.98
CA ARG A 717 33.12 -46.37 -22.84
C ARG A 717 33.56 -47.81 -22.48
N ARG A 718 32.69 -48.83 -22.38
CA ARG A 718 31.34 -48.98 -22.97
C ARG A 718 30.50 -50.12 -22.30
N ASP A 719 29.18 -50.07 -22.53
CA ASP A 719 28.14 -51.14 -22.61
C ASP A 719 27.92 -52.27 -21.56
N GLN A 720 26.68 -52.28 -21.03
CA GLN A 720 25.66 -53.36 -20.98
C GLN A 720 26.01 -54.83 -20.62
N SER A 721 25.35 -55.35 -19.57
CA SER A 721 24.62 -56.64 -19.61
C SER A 721 23.71 -56.87 -18.38
N SER A 722 22.59 -57.57 -18.57
CA SER A 722 21.77 -58.31 -17.57
C SER A 722 21.61 -59.77 -18.07
N PRO A 723 20.93 -60.76 -17.42
CA PRO A 723 20.05 -60.71 -16.21
C PRO A 723 20.18 -61.91 -15.22
N TYR A 724 19.25 -62.00 -14.25
CA TYR A 724 18.85 -63.17 -13.40
C TYR A 724 19.74 -63.66 -12.22
N SER A 725 19.07 -64.40 -11.30
CA SER A 725 19.52 -65.01 -10.02
C SER A 725 19.85 -63.98 -8.90
N SER A 726 19.05 -63.69 -7.86
CA SER A 726 18.29 -64.51 -6.86
C SER A 726 19.19 -65.26 -5.86
N LEU A 727 18.88 -65.43 -4.56
CA LEU A 727 17.66 -65.21 -3.72
C LEU A 727 17.86 -64.06 -2.67
N SER A 728 17.12 -63.81 -1.55
CA SER A 728 16.12 -64.56 -0.75
C SER A 728 15.19 -63.66 0.09
N GLY A 729 13.93 -64.11 0.34
CA GLY A 729 13.17 -63.77 1.55
C GLY A 729 11.84 -62.98 1.40
N GLY A 730 10.71 -63.69 1.42
CA GLY A 730 9.41 -63.17 1.92
C GLY A 730 8.38 -62.69 0.88
N VAL A 731 7.20 -63.32 0.87
CA VAL A 731 5.98 -62.89 0.17
C VAL A 731 4.90 -62.60 1.24
N PRO A 732 4.11 -61.51 1.14
CA PRO A 732 3.02 -61.24 2.09
C PRO A 732 1.85 -62.22 1.93
N ALA A 733 1.11 -62.45 3.00
CA ALA A 733 0.00 -63.41 3.03
C ALA A 733 -1.28 -62.88 2.37
N VAL A 734 -2.01 -63.79 1.73
CA VAL A 734 -3.42 -63.63 1.31
C VAL A 734 -4.32 -63.94 2.51
N THR A 735 -5.49 -63.31 2.57
CA THR A 735 -6.53 -63.55 3.60
C THR A 735 -7.86 -63.96 2.95
N ASP A 736 -8.69 -64.72 3.67
CA ASP A 736 -9.83 -65.45 3.10
C ASP A 736 -10.98 -64.58 2.52
N ASP A 737 -10.92 -63.25 2.63
CA ASP A 737 -11.87 -62.32 1.99
C ASP A 737 -11.73 -62.28 0.45
N ASP A 738 -10.59 -62.67 -0.12
CA ASP A 738 -10.32 -62.63 -1.57
C ASP A 738 -11.04 -63.73 -2.38
N PHE A 739 -11.75 -64.68 -1.74
CA PHE A 739 -12.44 -65.80 -2.41
C PHE A 739 -13.83 -66.11 -1.85
N SER A 740 -14.80 -65.21 -2.08
CA SER A 740 -16.23 -65.53 -1.98
C SER A 740 -16.94 -65.34 -3.33
N TYR A 741 -17.92 -66.20 -3.62
CA TYR A 741 -18.55 -66.33 -4.94
C TYR A 741 -19.92 -65.65 -5.00
N ILE A 742 -20.28 -65.20 -6.20
CA ILE A 742 -21.61 -64.71 -6.59
C ILE A 742 -22.68 -65.72 -6.14
N THR A 743 -23.73 -65.23 -5.47
CA THR A 743 -24.82 -66.06 -4.94
C THR A 743 -26.02 -66.09 -5.89
N SER A 744 -26.93 -67.03 -5.69
CA SER A 744 -28.16 -67.13 -6.47
C SER A 744 -29.22 -66.06 -6.13
N GLN A 745 -28.84 -64.97 -5.46
CA GLN A 745 -29.66 -63.75 -5.32
C GLN A 745 -29.07 -62.56 -6.09
N ASP A 746 -27.86 -62.70 -6.66
CA ASP A 746 -27.22 -61.71 -7.52
C ASP A 746 -27.59 -61.91 -9.02
N LEU A 747 -28.52 -62.83 -9.33
CA LEU A 747 -28.83 -63.31 -10.69
C LEU A 747 -30.19 -62.86 -11.25
N ASP A 748 -31.09 -62.29 -10.45
CA ASP A 748 -32.48 -62.00 -10.86
C ASP A 748 -32.71 -60.57 -11.42
N ASP A 749 -31.81 -59.60 -11.16
CA ASP A 749 -31.93 -58.21 -11.64
C ASP A 749 -31.37 -58.03 -13.07
N ALA A 750 -32.13 -58.51 -14.07
CA ALA A 750 -31.79 -58.39 -15.48
C ALA A 750 -32.14 -57.00 -16.10
N PRO A 751 -31.20 -56.32 -16.79
CA PRO A 751 -31.44 -55.00 -17.40
C PRO A 751 -31.98 -55.06 -18.84
N ILE A 752 -32.50 -53.93 -19.35
CA ILE A 752 -32.90 -53.78 -20.76
C ILE A 752 -32.22 -52.56 -21.39
N GLY A 753 -31.67 -52.74 -22.61
CA GLY A 753 -31.39 -51.65 -23.56
C GLY A 753 -29.91 -51.32 -23.77
N SER A 754 -29.24 -52.03 -24.68
CA SER A 754 -27.91 -51.65 -25.16
C SER A 754 -27.97 -50.99 -26.55
N SER A 755 -27.12 -49.99 -26.79
CA SER A 755 -26.02 -50.06 -27.78
C SER A 755 -25.67 -48.74 -28.50
N ASN A 756 -24.38 -48.64 -28.82
CA ASN A 756 -23.75 -47.98 -29.97
C ASN A 756 -23.50 -46.45 -30.04
N HIS A 757 -22.19 -46.19 -30.22
CA HIS A 757 -21.53 -45.17 -31.04
C HIS A 757 -21.29 -43.74 -30.50
N ARG A 758 -20.00 -43.56 -30.12
CA ARG A 758 -19.08 -42.50 -30.60
C ARG A 758 -19.68 -41.09 -30.77
N HIS A 759 -19.32 -40.18 -29.88
CA HIS A 759 -18.21 -39.23 -30.06
C HIS A 759 -18.07 -38.39 -28.77
N HIS A 760 -16.86 -37.89 -28.46
CA HIS A 760 -16.64 -37.04 -27.29
C HIS A 760 -15.65 -35.91 -27.58
N HIS A 761 -16.10 -34.68 -27.39
CA HIS A 761 -15.25 -33.51 -27.21
C HIS A 761 -14.85 -33.41 -25.72
N PRO A 762 -13.63 -32.97 -25.39
CA PRO A 762 -13.26 -32.71 -24.00
C PRO A 762 -13.98 -31.46 -23.49
N ARG A 763 -14.84 -31.61 -22.48
CA ARG A 763 -15.36 -30.50 -21.66
C ARG A 763 -14.81 -30.63 -20.24
N SER A 764 -14.51 -29.49 -19.63
CA SER A 764 -13.99 -29.33 -18.27
C SER A 764 -14.60 -30.28 -17.24
N GLN A 765 -13.78 -31.10 -16.58
CA GLN A 765 -14.20 -31.87 -15.41
C GLN A 765 -14.21 -31.00 -14.14
N SER A 766 -15.06 -31.42 -13.20
CA SER A 766 -15.30 -30.79 -11.89
C SER A 766 -14.17 -31.02 -10.89
N ALA A 767 -14.23 -30.30 -9.77
CA ALA A 767 -13.25 -30.39 -8.68
C ALA A 767 -13.10 -31.82 -8.11
N ALA A 768 -11.88 -32.11 -7.65
CA ALA A 768 -11.58 -33.29 -6.82
C ALA A 768 -12.27 -33.18 -5.44
N PRO A 769 -12.54 -34.31 -4.74
CA PRO A 769 -13.02 -34.28 -3.37
C PRO A 769 -12.00 -33.60 -2.44
N PRO A 770 -12.45 -32.96 -1.34
CA PRO A 770 -11.57 -32.25 -0.43
C PRO A 770 -10.60 -33.20 0.29
N ALA A 771 -9.38 -32.72 0.54
CA ALA A 771 -8.41 -33.42 1.38
C ALA A 771 -8.94 -33.56 2.82
N PRO A 772 -8.58 -34.63 3.55
CA PRO A 772 -9.11 -34.89 4.89
C PRO A 772 -8.65 -33.83 5.91
N GLU A 773 -9.58 -33.38 6.78
CA GLU A 773 -9.28 -32.38 7.82
C GLU A 773 -8.30 -32.92 8.88
N ASP A 774 -7.34 -32.09 9.28
CA ASP A 774 -6.46 -32.32 10.43
C ASP A 774 -7.23 -32.57 11.74
N ASP A 775 -6.62 -33.35 12.63
CA ASP A 775 -7.10 -33.49 14.01
C ASP A 775 -6.61 -32.31 14.87
N VAL A 776 -7.55 -31.55 15.44
CA VAL A 776 -7.26 -30.33 16.21
C VAL A 776 -7.66 -30.50 17.67
N LEU A 777 -6.80 -30.10 18.60
CA LEU A 777 -7.06 -30.08 20.05
C LEU A 777 -6.87 -28.66 20.60
N LEU A 778 -7.81 -28.22 21.44
CA LEU A 778 -7.85 -26.87 22.00
C LEU A 778 -7.26 -26.88 23.41
N VAL A 779 -5.98 -26.54 23.54
CA VAL A 779 -5.27 -26.55 24.82
C VAL A 779 -5.47 -25.20 25.54
N LYS A 780 -6.02 -25.19 26.75
CA LYS A 780 -6.32 -23.99 27.53
C LYS A 780 -5.41 -23.86 28.75
N ASN A 781 -4.73 -22.72 28.91
CA ASN A 781 -3.96 -22.37 30.11
C ASN A 781 -4.16 -20.89 30.47
N LYS A 782 -4.41 -20.59 31.76
CA LYS A 782 -4.56 -19.22 32.32
C LYS A 782 -5.40 -18.26 31.45
N GLY A 783 -6.46 -18.76 30.81
CA GLY A 783 -7.39 -17.99 29.96
C GLY A 783 -7.08 -17.99 28.45
N VAL A 784 -5.86 -18.36 28.05
CA VAL A 784 -5.44 -18.44 26.63
C VAL A 784 -5.76 -19.83 26.07
N THR A 785 -6.16 -19.91 24.79
CA THR A 785 -6.45 -21.17 24.07
C THR A 785 -5.50 -21.34 22.88
N TYR A 786 -4.77 -22.46 22.86
CA TYR A 786 -3.76 -22.83 21.87
C TYR A 786 -4.29 -23.97 20.99
N PRO A 787 -4.51 -23.76 19.67
CA PRO A 787 -5.07 -24.78 18.77
C PRO A 787 -3.97 -25.71 18.22
N SER A 788 -3.69 -26.80 18.94
CA SER A 788 -2.74 -27.83 18.53
C SER A 788 -3.28 -28.67 17.38
N ARG A 789 -2.72 -28.52 16.18
CA ARG A 789 -3.01 -29.35 15.00
C ARG A 789 -2.09 -30.57 14.92
N PHE A 790 -2.66 -31.70 14.51
CA PHE A 790 -2.03 -32.99 14.25
C PHE A 790 -2.59 -33.59 12.95
N PRO A 791 -1.88 -34.51 12.27
CA PRO A 791 -2.34 -35.08 11.01
C PRO A 791 -3.74 -35.70 11.10
N ALA A 792 -4.49 -35.59 10.00
CA ALA A 792 -5.83 -36.17 9.84
C ALA A 792 -5.93 -37.62 10.36
N TYR A 793 -7.03 -37.91 11.05
CA TYR A 793 -7.36 -39.20 11.68
C TYR A 793 -6.37 -39.71 12.76
N SER A 794 -5.32 -38.98 13.13
CA SER A 794 -4.34 -39.41 14.15
C SER A 794 -4.94 -39.68 15.54
N ILE A 795 -6.04 -39.02 15.91
CA ILE A 795 -6.84 -39.33 17.11
C ILE A 795 -7.69 -40.58 16.85
N GLY A 796 -8.35 -40.65 15.69
CA GLY A 796 -9.23 -41.75 15.30
C GLY A 796 -8.53 -43.10 15.31
N ASP A 797 -7.36 -43.17 14.70
CA ASP A 797 -6.50 -44.35 14.60
C ASP A 797 -5.82 -44.74 15.93
N GLY A 798 -5.88 -43.87 16.96
CA GLY A 798 -5.11 -44.04 18.19
C GLY A 798 -3.60 -43.86 18.01
N LYS A 799 -3.16 -43.17 16.95
CA LYS A 799 -1.74 -42.88 16.68
C LYS A 799 -1.21 -41.76 17.60
N LEU A 800 -2.04 -40.77 17.92
CA LEU A 800 -1.68 -39.61 18.75
C LEU A 800 -1.66 -39.95 20.24
N ARG A 801 -0.49 -39.82 20.88
CA ARG A 801 -0.25 -40.14 22.30
C ARG A 801 -0.22 -38.90 23.19
N VAL A 802 -0.44 -39.11 24.49
CA VAL A 802 -0.41 -38.05 25.51
C VAL A 802 0.90 -37.25 25.51
N ARG A 803 2.05 -37.90 25.27
CA ARG A 803 3.35 -37.21 25.19
C ARG A 803 3.38 -36.22 24.01
N ASP A 804 2.88 -36.62 22.84
CA ASP A 804 2.99 -35.85 21.60
C ASP A 804 2.14 -34.57 21.71
N VAL A 805 0.98 -34.66 22.37
CA VAL A 805 0.14 -33.51 22.72
C VAL A 805 0.78 -32.62 23.79
N ARG A 806 1.47 -33.20 24.78
CA ARG A 806 2.19 -32.44 25.83
C ARG A 806 3.39 -31.66 25.27
N GLU A 807 4.11 -32.26 24.34
CA GLU A 807 5.23 -31.66 23.62
C GLU A 807 4.76 -30.52 22.71
N ARG A 808 3.75 -30.77 21.87
CA ARG A 808 3.14 -29.74 21.01
C ARG A 808 2.57 -28.58 21.80
N ALA A 809 1.89 -28.85 22.93
CA ALA A 809 1.40 -27.83 23.85
C ALA A 809 2.54 -27.05 24.51
N GLY A 810 3.62 -27.72 24.93
CA GLY A 810 4.78 -27.08 25.53
C GLY A 810 5.48 -26.10 24.59
N LEU A 811 5.66 -26.50 23.32
CA LEU A 811 6.22 -25.64 22.28
C LEU A 811 5.30 -24.43 21.97
N MET A 812 3.99 -24.64 21.86
CA MET A 812 3.00 -23.55 21.67
C MET A 812 2.89 -22.60 22.87
N MET A 813 3.42 -22.98 24.02
CA MET A 813 3.43 -22.21 25.27
C MET A 813 4.84 -21.75 25.67
N GLU A 814 5.83 -21.85 24.77
CA GLU A 814 7.23 -21.45 24.95
C GLU A 814 7.90 -22.03 26.23
N LEU A 815 7.51 -23.25 26.60
CA LEU A 815 7.98 -23.90 27.82
C LEU A 815 9.33 -24.59 27.62
N SER A 816 10.30 -24.28 28.48
CA SER A 816 11.54 -25.05 28.59
C SER A 816 11.28 -26.53 28.93
N ASP A 817 12.19 -27.43 28.54
CA ASP A 817 12.03 -28.87 28.75
C ASP A 817 11.77 -29.27 30.21
N ARG A 818 12.26 -28.48 31.18
CA ARG A 818 12.04 -28.69 32.62
C ARG A 818 10.60 -28.32 33.03
N ALA A 819 9.99 -27.32 32.40
CA ALA A 819 8.59 -26.97 32.57
C ALA A 819 7.67 -27.91 31.77
N MET A 820 8.02 -28.24 30.53
CA MET A 820 7.26 -29.14 29.65
C MET A 820 7.09 -30.54 30.25
N ARG A 821 8.13 -31.12 30.87
CA ARG A 821 8.05 -32.39 31.61
C ARG A 821 7.10 -32.33 32.82
N ARG A 822 6.89 -31.15 33.40
CA ARG A 822 6.01 -30.89 34.56
C ARG A 822 4.58 -30.48 34.16
N LEU A 823 4.32 -30.27 32.87
CA LEU A 823 3.01 -29.88 32.33
C LEU A 823 1.97 -30.99 32.53
N LYS A 824 0.87 -30.67 33.22
CA LYS A 824 -0.28 -31.57 33.42
C LYS A 824 -1.38 -31.24 32.42
N LEU A 825 -1.81 -32.25 31.66
CA LEU A 825 -2.98 -32.15 30.77
C LEU A 825 -4.20 -32.78 31.44
N LEU A 826 -5.31 -32.05 31.45
CA LEU A 826 -6.57 -32.42 32.09
C LEU A 826 -7.71 -32.38 31.06
N TYR A 827 -8.47 -33.47 30.93
CA TYR A 827 -9.66 -33.56 30.08
C TYR A 827 -10.86 -33.93 30.93
N LYS A 828 -11.92 -33.11 30.92
CA LYS A 828 -13.16 -33.32 31.71
C LYS A 828 -12.88 -33.69 33.18
N GLY A 829 -11.89 -33.02 33.80
CA GLY A 829 -11.46 -33.24 35.18
C GLY A 829 -10.55 -34.46 35.43
N ARG A 830 -10.22 -35.25 34.40
CA ARG A 830 -9.29 -36.40 34.49
C ARG A 830 -7.90 -36.01 33.96
N GLU A 831 -6.86 -36.38 34.68
CA GLU A 831 -5.47 -36.14 34.30
C GLU A 831 -4.96 -37.19 33.30
N LEU A 832 -4.40 -36.74 32.18
CA LEU A 832 -3.75 -37.58 31.16
C LEU A 832 -2.35 -37.98 31.64
N LYS A 833 -2.31 -39.03 32.48
CA LYS A 833 -1.10 -39.43 33.22
C LYS A 833 -0.10 -40.19 32.37
N GLU A 834 -0.55 -41.14 31.55
CA GLU A 834 0.31 -42.10 30.86
C GLU A 834 0.79 -41.53 29.53
N ALA A 835 2.03 -41.04 29.51
CA ALA A 835 2.64 -40.39 28.36
C ALA A 835 2.62 -41.24 27.06
N ALA A 836 2.68 -42.57 27.21
CA ALA A 836 2.66 -43.52 26.10
C ALA A 836 1.26 -43.93 25.61
N ALA A 837 0.19 -43.66 26.37
CA ALA A 837 -1.17 -44.03 26.00
C ALA A 837 -1.72 -43.10 24.90
N PRO A 838 -2.60 -43.61 23.99
CA PRO A 838 -3.23 -42.79 22.98
C PRO A 838 -4.32 -41.90 23.60
N VAL A 839 -4.49 -40.67 23.10
CA VAL A 839 -5.43 -39.71 23.73
C VAL A 839 -6.91 -40.13 23.60
N ARG A 840 -7.21 -40.96 22.59
CA ARG A 840 -8.54 -41.56 22.36
C ARG A 840 -9.05 -42.35 23.57
N ASP A 841 -8.17 -43.02 24.29
CA ASP A 841 -8.54 -43.89 25.43
C ASP A 841 -8.93 -43.07 26.68
N TYR A 842 -8.48 -41.82 26.76
CA TYR A 842 -9.00 -40.84 27.72
C TYR A 842 -10.34 -40.20 27.27
N GLY A 843 -10.89 -40.61 26.13
CA GLY A 843 -12.15 -40.11 25.55
C GLY A 843 -12.00 -38.81 24.78
N VAL A 844 -10.77 -38.42 24.40
CA VAL A 844 -10.47 -37.22 23.61
C VAL A 844 -10.85 -37.46 22.14
N LYS A 845 -11.47 -36.46 21.51
CA LYS A 845 -11.87 -36.45 20.08
C LYS A 845 -11.35 -35.20 19.38
N ASN A 846 -11.41 -35.11 18.06
CA ASN A 846 -11.18 -33.87 17.32
C ASN A 846 -12.03 -32.71 17.90
N LYS A 847 -11.46 -31.50 17.92
CA LYS A 847 -12.02 -30.26 18.49
C LYS A 847 -12.29 -30.33 20.02
N SER A 848 -11.68 -31.28 20.75
CA SER A 848 -11.77 -31.37 22.22
C SER A 848 -10.91 -30.34 22.96
N GLU A 849 -11.42 -29.85 24.09
CA GLU A 849 -10.71 -28.93 24.98
C GLU A 849 -9.89 -29.67 26.06
N LEU A 850 -8.60 -29.35 26.18
CA LEU A 850 -7.68 -29.87 27.19
C LEU A 850 -7.20 -28.71 28.08
N MET A 851 -7.31 -28.83 29.39
CA MET A 851 -6.75 -27.83 30.31
C MET A 851 -5.29 -28.18 30.65
N ALA A 852 -4.38 -27.26 30.36
CA ALA A 852 -2.95 -27.40 30.66
C ALA A 852 -2.60 -26.62 31.93
N VAL A 853 -2.02 -27.30 32.92
CA VAL A 853 -1.68 -26.74 34.23
C VAL A 853 -0.19 -26.98 34.52
N LEU A 854 0.51 -25.91 34.85
CA LEU A 854 1.87 -25.95 35.41
C LEU A 854 1.76 -25.90 36.94
N PRO A 855 2.36 -26.85 37.67
CA PRO A 855 2.46 -26.75 39.12
C PRO A 855 3.56 -25.75 39.51
N ASP A 856 3.16 -24.65 40.14
CA ASP A 856 4.08 -23.64 40.67
C ASP A 856 5.05 -24.25 41.72
N VAL A 857 6.20 -23.59 41.92
CA VAL A 857 7.19 -23.92 42.95
C VAL A 857 7.57 -22.60 43.61
N GLY A 858 7.63 -22.57 44.94
CA GLY A 858 8.17 -21.42 45.67
C GLY A 858 9.69 -21.33 45.52
N ASP A 859 10.24 -20.13 45.74
CA ASP A 859 11.68 -19.89 45.59
C ASP A 859 12.52 -20.71 46.59
N GLU A 860 13.49 -21.46 46.07
CA GLU A 860 14.71 -21.81 46.78
C GLU A 860 15.92 -21.54 45.87
N SER A 861 17.03 -21.17 46.49
CA SER A 861 18.10 -20.38 45.87
C SER A 861 19.15 -21.20 45.11
N SER A 862 19.96 -20.48 44.33
CA SER A 862 21.12 -20.96 43.58
C SER A 862 22.07 -21.89 44.36
N GLN A 863 22.48 -22.98 43.72
CA GLN A 863 23.79 -23.62 43.92
C GLN A 863 24.20 -24.37 42.64
N SER A 864 25.49 -24.68 42.52
CA SER A 864 26.15 -25.11 41.28
C SER A 864 26.56 -26.59 41.28
N GLU A 865 27.07 -27.03 40.11
CA GLU A 865 27.89 -28.23 39.87
C GLU A 865 27.29 -29.65 39.93
N GLU A 866 27.54 -30.36 38.82
CA GLU A 866 28.07 -31.74 38.65
C GLU A 866 27.45 -33.00 39.29
N GLU A 867 27.09 -33.93 38.38
CA GLU A 867 27.37 -35.38 38.35
C GLU A 867 26.88 -36.44 39.40
N VAL A 868 26.53 -37.59 38.82
CA VAL A 868 26.63 -38.99 39.32
C VAL A 868 25.66 -39.55 40.41
N VAL A 869 24.68 -40.31 39.90
CA VAL A 869 24.16 -41.67 40.29
C VAL A 869 24.31 -42.20 41.75
N ILE A 870 23.21 -42.68 42.38
CA ILE A 870 23.00 -44.07 42.93
C ILE A 870 21.74 -44.22 43.86
N VAL A 871 20.81 -45.10 43.45
CA VAL A 871 19.97 -46.11 44.19
C VAL A 871 19.15 -45.79 45.48
N ASP A 872 17.82 -45.68 45.29
CA ASP A 872 16.68 -46.37 46.00
C ASP A 872 16.31 -46.14 47.51
N ALA A 873 15.08 -46.59 47.85
CA ALA A 873 14.57 -47.10 49.14
C ALA A 873 13.73 -46.23 50.13
N LYS A 874 12.41 -46.17 49.83
CA LYS A 874 11.28 -46.51 50.75
C LYS A 874 11.00 -45.73 52.08
N SER A 875 10.07 -44.76 51.96
CA SER A 875 8.65 -44.89 52.43
C SER A 875 8.12 -44.32 53.79
N ARG A 876 6.80 -44.00 53.75
CA ARG A 876 5.73 -44.09 54.80
C ARG A 876 5.48 -42.99 55.87
N HIS A 877 4.30 -42.35 55.73
CA HIS A 877 3.25 -42.09 56.77
C HIS A 877 3.51 -40.99 57.86
N ARG A 878 2.52 -40.32 58.52
CA ARG A 878 1.04 -40.19 58.35
C ARG A 878 0.42 -38.97 59.14
N LYS A 879 -0.50 -38.22 58.50
CA LYS A 879 -1.81 -37.67 59.01
C LYS A 879 -1.95 -36.71 60.24
N LYS A 880 -2.80 -35.66 60.02
CA LYS A 880 -3.78 -34.97 60.93
C LYS A 880 -3.24 -33.86 61.87
N ARG A 881 -4.03 -32.88 62.38
CA ARG A 881 -5.52 -32.80 62.59
C ARG A 881 -6.13 -31.35 62.57
N LYS A 882 -7.49 -31.25 62.46
CA LYS A 882 -8.43 -30.07 62.52
C LYS A 882 -8.92 -29.77 63.98
N PRO A 883 -9.83 -28.81 64.38
CA PRO A 883 -10.93 -28.01 63.72
C PRO A 883 -10.91 -26.46 64.04
N LYS A 884 -11.94 -25.58 64.20
CA LYS A 884 -13.45 -25.44 64.37
C LYS A 884 -13.81 -23.91 64.05
N LYS A 885 -15.04 -23.32 63.95
CA LYS A 885 -16.43 -23.66 63.52
C LYS A 885 -17.45 -22.46 63.73
N ARG A 886 -18.15 -21.96 62.67
CA ARG A 886 -19.44 -21.14 62.64
C ARG A 886 -19.43 -19.63 63.02
N SER A 887 -20.41 -18.75 62.66
CA SER A 887 -21.68 -18.80 61.85
C SER A 887 -22.31 -17.40 61.52
N ASP A 888 -23.06 -17.29 60.39
CA ASP A 888 -24.36 -16.57 60.10
C ASP A 888 -24.65 -15.10 60.58
N TRP A 889 -25.40 -14.17 59.93
CA TRP A 889 -26.22 -14.10 58.67
C TRP A 889 -26.57 -12.62 58.24
N ASN A 890 -27.02 -12.41 56.98
CA ASN A 890 -27.81 -11.30 56.34
C ASN A 890 -27.36 -9.81 56.14
N ASP A 891 -27.80 -9.30 54.97
CA ASP A 891 -28.25 -7.96 54.48
C ASP A 891 -27.46 -6.63 54.66
N GLY A 892 -27.56 -5.75 53.65
CA GLY A 892 -27.50 -4.28 53.84
C GLY A 892 -26.64 -3.47 52.85
N ASP A 893 -27.29 -2.72 51.96
CA ASP A 893 -26.75 -1.82 50.91
C ASP A 893 -25.71 -0.72 51.30
N SER A 894 -25.11 -0.15 50.24
CA SER A 894 -24.51 1.21 50.14
C SER A 894 -23.06 1.51 50.58
N ALA A 895 -22.22 1.70 49.55
CA ALA A 895 -21.19 2.75 49.38
C ALA A 895 -20.02 2.90 50.37
N THR A 896 -18.80 2.62 49.89
CA THR A 896 -17.62 3.47 50.14
C THR A 896 -16.56 3.32 49.04
N SER A 897 -15.91 4.42 48.67
CA SER A 897 -14.71 4.51 47.81
C SER A 897 -13.44 4.55 48.69
N PRO A 898 -12.18 4.40 48.19
CA PRO A 898 -11.68 4.97 46.93
C PRO A 898 -10.58 4.18 46.15
N ARG A 899 -10.14 4.73 44.99
CA ARG A 899 -8.75 4.80 44.40
C ARG A 899 -7.88 3.51 44.33
N GLU A 900 -7.03 3.28 43.33
CA GLU A 900 -6.61 3.97 42.09
C GLU A 900 -5.91 2.95 41.16
N GLY A 901 -5.74 3.22 39.86
CA GLY A 901 -4.93 2.39 38.96
C GLY A 901 -5.33 2.49 37.48
N ASN A 902 -4.41 2.88 36.59
CA ASN A 902 -4.69 3.24 35.20
C ASN A 902 -3.64 2.69 34.22
N SER A 903 -4.09 2.04 33.13
CA SER A 903 -3.28 1.63 31.97
C SER A 903 -4.18 0.98 30.89
N HIS A 904 -4.01 1.16 29.57
CA HIS A 904 -3.04 1.96 28.83
C HIS A 904 -3.69 2.71 27.65
N SER A 905 -3.08 3.83 27.27
CA SER A 905 -3.32 4.62 26.08
C SER A 905 -2.68 4.00 24.81
N ARG A 906 -3.16 4.42 23.62
CA ARG A 906 -2.53 4.12 22.33
C ARG A 906 -1.30 5.02 22.10
N SER A 907 -0.28 4.47 21.45
CA SER A 907 0.94 5.17 21.04
C SER A 907 0.76 6.05 19.78
N PRO A 908 1.55 7.14 19.65
CA PRO A 908 1.63 7.95 18.43
C PRO A 908 2.47 7.28 17.31
N PRO A 909 2.38 7.74 16.05
CA PRO A 909 3.11 7.15 14.92
C PRO A 909 4.63 7.45 14.94
N PRO A 910 5.45 6.60 14.27
CA PRO A 910 6.90 6.75 14.26
C PRO A 910 7.38 7.92 13.36
N PRO A 911 8.45 8.64 13.77
CA PRO A 911 9.11 9.62 12.91
C PRO A 911 10.05 8.95 11.88
N ALA A 912 10.55 9.73 10.93
CA ALA A 912 11.40 9.25 9.84
C ALA A 912 12.76 8.69 10.31
N SER A 913 13.33 7.79 9.50
CA SER A 913 14.62 7.14 9.73
C SER A 913 15.79 8.14 9.85
N GLY A 914 16.52 8.12 10.97
CA GLY A 914 17.78 8.89 11.10
C GLY A 914 18.17 9.40 12.50
N SER A 915 17.43 9.07 13.57
CA SER A 915 17.74 9.53 14.94
C SER A 915 17.70 8.38 15.95
N GLY A 916 18.82 8.09 16.63
CA GLY A 916 18.84 7.13 17.73
C GLY A 916 18.10 7.62 18.98
N PRO A 917 17.74 6.72 19.94
CA PRO A 917 16.84 7.04 21.06
C PRO A 917 17.25 8.24 21.93
N LEU A 918 18.55 8.46 22.13
CA LEU A 918 19.06 9.60 22.91
C LEU A 918 18.66 10.94 22.28
N LYS A 919 18.80 11.07 20.95
CA LYS A 919 18.44 12.29 20.22
C LYS A 919 16.95 12.58 20.29
N GLN A 920 16.11 11.54 20.23
CA GLN A 920 14.65 11.71 20.37
C GLN A 920 14.27 12.28 21.76
N ILE A 921 14.99 11.91 22.82
CA ILE A 921 14.78 12.47 24.17
C ILE A 921 15.27 13.91 24.25
N ASP A 922 16.45 14.23 23.70
CA ASP A 922 16.96 15.60 23.71
C ASP A 922 16.10 16.55 22.84
N ASP A 923 15.60 16.10 21.69
CA ASP A 923 14.66 16.86 20.84
C ASP A 923 13.33 17.15 21.59
N LEU A 924 12.81 16.17 22.36
CA LEU A 924 11.65 16.38 23.23
C LEU A 924 11.96 17.27 24.45
N ALA A 925 13.18 17.23 24.98
CA ALA A 925 13.64 18.15 26.03
C ALA A 925 13.69 19.61 25.53
N ILE A 926 14.05 19.80 24.25
CA ILE A 926 14.03 21.10 23.57
C ILE A 926 12.58 21.56 23.36
N GLU A 927 11.67 20.72 22.87
CA GLU A 927 10.23 21.09 22.74
C GLU A 927 9.66 21.51 24.11
N PHE A 928 9.90 20.72 25.16
CA PHE A 928 9.43 21.04 26.51
C PHE A 928 9.95 22.40 27.01
N LYS A 929 11.27 22.64 26.95
CA LYS A 929 11.90 23.87 27.47
C LYS A 929 11.56 25.13 26.68
N THR A 930 11.43 25.03 25.35
CA THR A 930 11.24 26.20 24.48
C THR A 930 9.79 26.62 24.33
N LYS A 931 8.86 25.66 24.32
CA LYS A 931 7.46 25.88 23.90
C LYS A 931 6.46 25.74 25.04
N TRP A 932 6.64 24.74 25.90
CA TRP A 932 5.65 24.40 26.93
C TRP A 932 5.97 25.01 28.30
N LEU A 933 7.22 24.92 28.74
CA LEU A 933 7.66 25.45 30.03
C LEU A 933 7.32 26.95 30.23
N PRO A 934 7.50 27.87 29.25
CA PRO A 934 7.19 29.29 29.46
C PRO A 934 5.69 29.53 29.69
N LEU A 935 4.81 28.84 28.96
CA LEU A 935 3.36 28.95 29.10
C LEU A 935 2.89 28.44 30.47
N CYS A 936 3.46 27.33 30.92
CA CYS A 936 3.14 26.77 32.24
C CYS A 936 3.62 27.68 33.38
N VAL A 937 4.84 28.24 33.26
CA VAL A 937 5.37 29.22 34.22
C VAL A 937 4.50 30.48 34.26
N GLN A 938 4.10 31.01 33.10
CA GLN A 938 3.21 32.17 32.99
C GLN A 938 1.87 31.92 33.71
N TYR A 939 1.22 30.77 33.45
CA TYR A 939 -0.01 30.39 34.14
C TYR A 939 0.19 30.25 35.66
N THR A 940 1.30 29.65 36.13
CA THR A 940 1.57 29.55 37.57
C THR A 940 1.89 30.89 38.26
N ALA A 941 2.39 31.88 37.51
CA ALA A 941 2.72 33.20 38.03
C ALA A 941 1.51 34.16 38.04
N ALA A 942 0.56 33.97 37.13
CA ALA A 942 -0.65 34.79 37.02
C ALA A 942 -1.85 33.95 36.54
N PRO A 943 -2.43 33.09 37.39
CA PRO A 943 -3.60 32.28 37.02
C PRO A 943 -4.84 33.16 36.79
N PRO A 944 -5.74 32.81 35.83
CA PRO A 944 -6.94 33.59 35.56
C PRO A 944 -7.84 33.80 36.80
N THR A 945 -8.42 34.99 36.92
CA THR A 945 -9.33 35.33 38.02
C THR A 945 -10.72 34.70 37.89
N ASP A 946 -11.17 34.39 36.68
CA ASP A 946 -12.41 33.63 36.44
C ASP A 946 -12.15 32.13 36.66
N PRO A 947 -12.88 31.45 37.56
CA PRO A 947 -12.63 30.04 37.90
C PRO A 947 -12.88 29.08 36.73
N LYS A 948 -13.80 29.39 35.80
CA LYS A 948 -14.08 28.53 34.64
C LYS A 948 -12.98 28.62 33.60
N ILE A 949 -12.51 29.84 33.31
CA ILE A 949 -11.39 30.06 32.40
C ILE A 949 -10.12 29.43 32.98
N ARG A 950 -9.90 29.56 34.29
CA ARG A 950 -8.80 28.92 35.02
C ARG A 950 -8.84 27.38 34.91
N GLU A 951 -9.99 26.76 35.16
CA GLU A 951 -10.16 25.30 35.05
C GLU A 951 -9.96 24.82 33.59
N GLU A 952 -10.48 25.57 32.60
CA GLU A 952 -10.31 25.22 31.19
C GLU A 952 -8.85 25.36 30.71
N GLU A 953 -8.13 26.42 31.11
CA GLU A 953 -6.71 26.59 30.80
C GLU A 953 -5.81 25.58 31.53
N HIS A 954 -6.07 25.28 32.81
CA HIS A 954 -5.36 24.22 33.54
C HIS A 954 -5.54 22.86 32.85
N ARG A 955 -6.78 22.48 32.53
CA ARG A 955 -7.09 21.23 31.82
C ARG A 955 -6.37 21.18 30.48
N LYS A 956 -6.41 22.26 29.70
CA LYS A 956 -5.76 22.37 28.39
C LYS A 956 -4.24 22.25 28.48
N LEU A 957 -3.58 22.96 29.39
CA LEU A 957 -2.12 22.91 29.56
C LEU A 957 -1.65 21.54 30.08
N SER A 958 -2.37 20.95 31.05
CA SER A 958 -2.04 19.64 31.60
C SER A 958 -2.26 18.50 30.60
N GLU A 959 -3.40 18.49 29.89
CA GLU A 959 -3.68 17.53 28.81
C GLU A 959 -2.63 17.63 27.70
N MET A 960 -2.30 18.85 27.25
CA MET A 960 -1.30 19.05 26.19
C MET A 960 0.11 18.67 26.63
N LEU A 961 0.53 18.89 27.88
CA LEU A 961 1.81 18.36 28.40
C LEU A 961 1.84 16.83 28.44
N MET A 962 0.76 16.20 28.90
CA MET A 962 0.67 14.74 28.96
C MET A 962 0.70 14.09 27.57
N GLN A 963 -0.05 14.62 26.62
CA GLN A 963 -0.11 14.09 25.25
C GLN A 963 1.14 14.40 24.41
N SER A 964 1.67 15.64 24.50
CA SER A 964 2.75 16.08 23.61
C SER A 964 4.15 15.73 24.09
N ILE A 965 4.37 15.54 25.40
CA ILE A 965 5.69 15.21 25.96
C ILE A 965 5.69 13.83 26.63
N LEU A 966 4.89 13.61 27.68
CA LEU A 966 4.97 12.36 28.46
C LEU A 966 4.63 11.11 27.63
N LEU A 967 3.51 11.12 26.90
CA LEU A 967 3.09 9.99 26.06
C LEU A 967 4.12 9.66 24.95
N LYS A 968 4.80 10.68 24.40
CA LYS A 968 5.88 10.48 23.41
C LYS A 968 7.14 9.91 24.08
N LEU A 969 7.54 10.44 25.23
CA LEU A 969 8.70 9.93 25.99
C LEU A 969 8.50 8.48 26.40
N ASP A 970 7.28 8.07 26.72
CA ASP A 970 7.02 6.69 27.09
C ASP A 970 7.15 5.71 25.92
N GLY A 971 6.88 6.18 24.70
CA GLY A 971 7.11 5.44 23.44
C GLY A 971 8.56 5.37 22.95
N VAL A 972 9.52 6.05 23.59
CA VAL A 972 10.95 5.93 23.23
C VAL A 972 11.54 4.68 23.87
N GLU A 973 11.76 3.64 23.06
CA GLU A 973 12.45 2.41 23.49
C GLU A 973 13.90 2.72 23.89
N THR A 974 14.36 2.18 25.03
CA THR A 974 15.67 2.56 25.58
C THR A 974 16.80 1.58 25.27
N GLU A 975 16.55 0.53 24.47
CA GLU A 975 17.53 -0.47 23.98
C GLU A 975 18.47 -1.09 25.04
N GLY A 976 18.08 -1.05 26.32
CA GLY A 976 18.93 -1.43 27.46
C GLY A 976 19.99 -0.40 27.87
N ILE A 977 20.20 0.68 27.10
CA ILE A 977 21.27 1.67 27.32
C ILE A 977 21.01 2.48 28.63
N PRO A 978 21.96 2.49 29.60
CA PRO A 978 21.74 3.10 30.90
C PRO A 978 21.62 4.63 30.85
N GLU A 979 22.37 5.29 29.97
CA GLU A 979 22.36 6.75 29.83
C GLU A 979 21.03 7.27 29.27
N VAL A 980 20.51 6.61 28.23
CA VAL A 980 19.18 6.89 27.63
C VAL A 980 18.08 6.76 28.70
N ARG A 981 18.16 5.71 29.53
CA ARG A 981 17.24 5.50 30.66
C ARG A 981 17.37 6.58 31.75
N ALA A 982 18.58 7.05 32.04
CA ALA A 982 18.82 8.15 32.98
C ALA A 982 18.25 9.47 32.45
N ARG A 983 18.51 9.81 31.18
CA ARG A 983 17.97 11.00 30.49
C ARG A 983 16.45 11.03 30.44
N ARG A 984 15.80 9.92 30.05
CA ARG A 984 14.33 9.80 30.09
C ARG A 984 13.78 10.05 31.50
N LYS A 985 14.44 9.51 32.54
CA LYS A 985 14.04 9.68 33.95
C LYS A 985 14.25 11.10 34.49
N GLU A 986 15.27 11.81 34.04
CA GLU A 986 15.50 13.23 34.33
C GLU A 986 14.36 14.10 33.76
N LEU A 987 14.06 13.95 32.47
CA LEU A 987 13.05 14.76 31.80
C LEU A 987 11.63 14.49 32.32
N VAL A 988 11.26 13.21 32.54
CA VAL A 988 9.95 12.84 33.11
C VAL A 988 9.73 13.50 34.49
N ARG A 989 10.75 13.56 35.35
CA ARG A 989 10.67 14.29 36.63
C ARG A 989 10.41 15.78 36.43
N SER A 990 11.18 16.43 35.55
CA SER A 990 11.03 17.85 35.27
C SER A 990 9.63 18.22 34.75
N VAL A 991 9.02 17.38 33.91
CA VAL A 991 7.63 17.57 33.44
C VAL A 991 6.62 17.33 34.58
N GLN A 992 6.82 16.30 35.39
CA GLN A 992 5.94 16.00 36.55
C GLN A 992 5.97 17.11 37.61
N ASP A 993 7.12 17.75 37.85
CA ASP A 993 7.23 18.84 38.83
C ASP A 993 6.56 20.13 38.32
N VAL A 994 6.59 20.41 37.01
CA VAL A 994 5.81 21.49 36.39
C VAL A 994 4.30 21.20 36.43
N LEU A 995 3.87 19.96 36.20
CA LEU A 995 2.47 19.56 36.36
C LEU A 995 1.97 19.76 37.79
N LYS A 996 2.78 19.43 38.82
CA LYS A 996 2.46 19.75 40.23
C LYS A 996 2.33 21.25 40.48
N GLY A 997 3.16 22.07 39.81
CA GLY A 997 3.05 23.53 39.86
C GLY A 997 1.73 24.05 39.30
N LEU A 998 1.31 23.58 38.13
CA LEU A 998 0.01 23.88 37.52
C LEU A 998 -1.15 23.46 38.44
N ASP A 999 -1.07 22.26 38.99
CA ASP A 999 -2.02 21.69 39.95
C ASP A 999 -2.09 22.45 41.28
N GLY A 1000 -1.02 23.14 41.67
CA GLY A 1000 -0.98 24.05 42.81
C GLY A 1000 -1.69 25.36 42.48
N ALA A 1001 -1.27 26.02 41.40
CA ALA A 1001 -1.80 27.31 40.97
C ALA A 1001 -3.31 27.27 40.65
N ALA A 1002 -3.82 26.15 40.12
CA ALA A 1002 -5.25 25.95 39.91
C ALA A 1002 -6.08 25.87 41.22
N LYS A 1003 -5.44 25.52 42.35
CA LYS A 1003 -6.07 25.31 43.67
C LYS A 1003 -5.80 26.45 44.67
N SER A 1004 -4.92 27.40 44.35
CA SER A 1004 -4.38 28.39 45.29
C SER A 1004 -4.82 29.84 45.03
N ALA A 1005 -5.99 30.05 44.42
CA ALA A 1005 -6.50 31.37 44.02
C ALA A 1005 -8.03 31.42 44.04
#